data_AF-A0A8T4SFN0-F1
#
_entry.id   AF-A0A8T4SFN0-F1
#
_cell.length_a   1.000
_cell.length_b   1.000
_cell.length_c   1.000
_cell.angle_alpha   90.00
_cell.angle_beta   90.00
_cell.angle_gamma   90.00
#
_symmetry.space_group_name_H-M   'P 1'
#
loop_
_entity.id
_entity.type
_entity.pdbx_description
1 polymer ?
#
loop_
_entity_poly.entity_id
_entity_poly.type
_entity_poly.pdbx_seq_one_letter_code
_entity_poly.pdbx_strand_id
1 'polypeptide(L)'
;MAQGKTAEEMAAQQRNISVAEFFERNRHLLGFDNKRKALLTTIKEACDNSLDACEEAGILPDVSVEVVDMGNERFRVIVEDNGPGIVKKQIPNIFAKLLYGSKFHSMKQSLTADEPIIIMKDGKVQLLPIGEFVDSIVKSEDVQEIYDMNILVPAFDKEKMSYSWKRVSHVIKHKRQNEVLKIKANTGRTIKVTGCHSLFVFNEATKKIEAIEARLLQKGSYIVAPKSLPCPEEVSEINLLDYITFDDVHKLWMYVYDIESEFIKSFFAHAEVIHKKTSKSRKFYRFKTPNGDSVDVLDDSFKQYITKKFLPLKLVLQLGIKDKVKNGILQTYYHGKLTRIPLTWQINSSLMRFLGLFVAEGHTDVRQVGFTFGHHEEHFVNEISKTALLLGSNVTIEKRDRSYRVKVFGGIISILLRKWCGRGAKNKRVPEFTFRASKEMRQTFLDALYQGDGCFVKKRNCLSLTTVSKSLANDVLYLWLMQSVLATTHHRTMQGLGTFPSVLYRVDVHGQDILVSNLATQQKNFRWKTSYRTITTETNSSQILVQQHLCLLKIKDIEVITEGYDNVYDLSVPEHENFVGGMGGIACHNSRGQQGIGISAAVLYAQLTTGKPARITSKTEKNKPAHYFELHIDTQKNEPEIVVDKEVEWAAEHGTRIELDLEASYQKGDQSVDQYLKATAIVNPHAQIVYVNPKAEQIVFARAADKLPQQAKEIKPHPYGVELGTILKMLKSTESRTLQSFLMNEFSRVGSGTAKEICQNAALLSGMKTDDIQLHHIEQLVEGIKKTKIIAPPTDCIVPIGAQLLEQGLRKEVTAEFYTSVTRAPEIYRGIPFCIEIAVAYGGTQSGDQPLTLLRFANRVPLLYQQSACAVYKSIIQTNWRAYGLQQSQGALPVGQLTVAVHLASVWPPFTSEAKEAIAHYPEIIKEMKLALQECGRKLGMYVRKKLRVGQQRERANIFEKYIPEVADSIAHLSGEDKTVLLECLKKMIKKPEILQQLEIPQQEEDQKKIKLTAVVEDEESTE
;
A
#
# COMPACT_ATOMS: atom_id res chain seq x y z
N MET A 1 3.75 2.86 48.13
CA MET A 1 4.34 2.58 46.81
C MET A 1 3.32 1.79 46.01
N ALA A 2 2.75 2.38 44.95
CA ALA A 2 1.87 1.65 44.05
C ALA A 2 2.76 0.75 43.17
N GLN A 3 2.57 -0.57 43.23
CA GLN A 3 3.21 -1.50 42.32
C GLN A 3 2.75 -1.17 40.89
N GLY A 4 3.70 -0.74 40.04
CA GLY A 4 3.45 -0.55 38.62
C GLY A 4 3.21 -1.90 37.95
N LYS A 5 2.23 -1.94 37.03
CA LYS A 5 1.91 -3.12 36.23
C LYS A 5 3.11 -3.54 35.38
N THR A 6 3.32 -4.85 35.22
CA THR A 6 4.45 -5.40 34.44
C THR A 6 4.21 -5.24 32.94
N ALA A 7 5.29 -5.22 32.15
CA ALA A 7 5.20 -5.09 30.69
C ALA A 7 4.42 -6.26 30.04
N GLU A 8 4.41 -7.44 30.65
CA GLU A 8 3.65 -8.61 30.23
C GLU A 8 2.14 -8.45 30.48
N GLU A 9 1.76 -7.85 31.61
CA GLU A 9 0.36 -7.47 31.90
C GLU A 9 -0.14 -6.36 30.95
N MET A 10 0.74 -5.44 30.56
CA MET A 10 0.44 -4.40 29.57
C MET A 10 0.36 -4.96 28.14
N ALA A 11 1.20 -5.95 27.79
CA ALA A 11 1.17 -6.62 26.49
C ALA A 11 -0.05 -7.53 26.32
N ALA A 12 -0.48 -8.22 27.38
CA ALA A 12 -1.71 -9.02 27.39
C ALA A 12 -2.99 -8.16 27.21
N GLN A 13 -2.90 -6.85 27.46
CA GLN A 13 -3.96 -5.86 27.22
C GLN A 13 -3.94 -5.25 25.81
N GLN A 14 -2.90 -5.51 25.00
CA GLN A 14 -2.86 -5.08 23.61
C GLN A 14 -3.78 -5.97 22.76
N ARG A 15 -4.89 -5.40 22.31
CA ARG A 15 -5.83 -6.03 21.37
C ARG A 15 -5.69 -5.36 20.00
N ASN A 16 -5.88 -6.13 18.94
CA ASN A 16 -6.02 -5.58 17.58
C ASN A 16 -7.16 -4.57 17.58
N ILE A 17 -6.88 -3.37 17.05
CA ILE A 17 -7.89 -2.34 16.87
C ILE A 17 -8.75 -2.79 15.68
N SER A 18 -10.03 -3.08 15.93
CA SER A 18 -10.97 -3.42 14.86
C SER A 18 -11.11 -2.25 13.89
N VAL A 19 -11.60 -2.50 12.68
CA VAL A 19 -11.85 -1.43 11.70
C VAL A 19 -12.84 -0.40 12.25
N ALA A 20 -13.83 -0.86 13.02
CA ALA A 20 -14.75 0.02 13.75
C ALA A 20 -14.01 0.89 14.76
N GLU A 21 -13.09 0.31 15.55
CA GLU A 21 -12.33 1.06 16.56
C GLU A 21 -11.31 2.02 15.92
N PHE A 22 -10.71 1.65 14.78
CA PHE A 22 -9.87 2.55 13.98
C PHE A 22 -10.70 3.71 13.43
N PHE A 23 -11.89 3.41 12.88
CA PHE A 23 -12.80 4.41 12.37
C PHE A 23 -13.25 5.37 13.48
N GLU A 24 -13.65 4.86 14.65
CA GLU A 24 -14.06 5.65 15.81
C GLU A 24 -12.94 6.59 16.30
N ARG A 25 -11.71 6.10 16.42
CA ARG A 25 -10.55 6.92 16.83
C ARG A 25 -10.17 7.98 15.79
N ASN A 26 -10.49 7.74 14.51
CA ASN A 26 -10.08 8.59 13.38
C ASN A 26 -11.25 9.27 12.64
N ARG A 27 -12.46 9.33 13.23
CA ARG A 27 -13.65 9.97 12.62
C ARG A 27 -13.37 11.38 12.11
N HIS A 28 -12.55 12.13 12.85
CA HIS A 28 -12.15 13.48 12.51
C HIS A 28 -11.31 13.58 11.22
N LEU A 29 -10.40 12.63 10.97
CA LEU A 29 -9.59 12.58 9.75
C LEU A 29 -10.44 12.21 8.54
N LEU A 30 -11.47 11.38 8.75
CA LEU A 30 -12.34 10.87 7.69
C LEU A 30 -13.56 11.77 7.40
N GLY A 31 -13.73 12.88 8.12
CA GLY A 31 -14.84 13.82 7.91
C GLY A 31 -16.18 13.38 8.52
N PHE A 32 -16.15 12.50 9.52
CA PHE A 32 -17.32 11.93 10.21
C PHE A 32 -17.35 12.29 11.71
N ASP A 33 -16.73 13.41 12.08
CA ASP A 33 -16.62 13.93 13.46
C ASP A 33 -17.95 14.39 14.05
N ASN A 34 -18.87 14.90 13.22
CA ASN A 34 -20.17 15.39 13.66
C ASN A 34 -21.29 15.01 12.69
N LYS A 35 -22.55 14.97 13.18
CA LYS A 35 -23.73 14.51 12.44
C LYS A 35 -24.02 15.32 11.16
N ARG A 36 -23.73 16.62 11.18
CA ARG A 36 -23.92 17.51 10.02
C ARG A 36 -22.89 17.22 8.93
N LYS A 37 -21.62 17.09 9.33
CA LYS A 37 -20.51 16.80 8.43
C LYS A 37 -20.61 15.39 7.86
N ALA A 38 -21.06 14.42 8.66
CA ALA A 38 -21.27 13.04 8.20
C ALA A 38 -22.25 12.94 7.01
N LEU A 39 -23.36 13.68 7.06
CA LEU A 39 -24.33 13.76 5.96
C LEU A 39 -23.68 14.32 4.70
N LEU A 40 -22.98 15.44 4.84
CA LEU A 40 -22.28 16.08 3.74
C LEU A 40 -21.19 15.17 3.15
N THR A 41 -20.32 14.60 3.98
CA THR A 41 -19.22 13.73 3.53
C THR A 41 -19.74 12.51 2.79
N THR A 42 -20.85 11.91 3.26
CA THR A 42 -21.50 10.78 2.57
C THR A 42 -21.96 11.17 1.16
N ILE A 43 -22.66 12.29 1.03
CA ILE A 43 -23.15 12.78 -0.27
C ILE A 43 -21.98 13.19 -1.16
N LYS A 44 -20.97 13.85 -0.59
CA LYS A 44 -19.76 14.27 -1.29
C LYS A 44 -19.04 13.08 -1.92
N GLU A 45 -18.73 12.05 -1.13
CA GLU A 45 -18.00 10.89 -1.64
C GLU A 45 -18.82 10.11 -2.68
N ALA A 46 -20.15 10.04 -2.55
CA ALA A 46 -21.00 9.41 -3.55
C ALA A 46 -21.08 10.23 -4.86
N CYS A 47 -21.27 11.55 -4.76
CA CYS A 47 -21.37 12.45 -5.92
C CYS A 47 -20.04 12.57 -6.67
N ASP A 48 -18.93 12.78 -5.96
CA ASP A 48 -17.59 12.91 -6.57
C ASP A 48 -17.26 11.63 -7.38
N ASN A 49 -17.50 10.44 -6.82
CA ASN A 49 -17.29 9.17 -7.54
C ASN A 49 -18.23 8.99 -8.74
N SER A 50 -19.47 9.48 -8.66
CA SER A 50 -20.45 9.43 -9.75
C SER A 50 -20.00 10.29 -10.93
N LEU A 51 -19.56 11.52 -10.65
CA LEU A 51 -19.04 12.45 -11.66
C LEU A 51 -17.77 11.91 -12.33
N ASP A 52 -16.82 11.42 -11.54
CA ASP A 52 -15.57 10.83 -12.05
C ASP A 52 -15.86 9.62 -12.96
N ALA A 53 -16.78 8.72 -12.56
CA ALA A 53 -17.13 7.54 -13.34
C ALA A 53 -17.77 7.90 -14.70
N CYS A 54 -18.61 8.93 -14.73
CA CYS A 54 -19.21 9.43 -15.98
C CYS A 54 -18.15 10.06 -16.88
N GLU A 55 -17.28 10.92 -16.34
CA GLU A 55 -16.21 11.58 -17.10
C GLU A 55 -15.19 10.60 -17.67
N GLU A 56 -14.79 9.57 -16.91
CA GLU A 56 -13.88 8.52 -17.37
C GLU A 56 -14.49 7.67 -18.49
N ALA A 57 -15.80 7.41 -18.43
CA ALA A 57 -16.54 6.67 -19.45
C ALA A 57 -16.93 7.52 -20.68
N GLY A 58 -16.70 8.83 -20.64
CA GLY A 58 -17.11 9.74 -21.72
C GLY A 58 -18.62 9.98 -21.79
N ILE A 59 -19.32 9.84 -20.66
CA ILE A 59 -20.78 10.01 -20.53
C ILE A 59 -21.06 11.38 -19.87
N LEU A 60 -22.04 12.14 -20.38
CA LEU A 60 -22.47 13.37 -19.73
C LEU A 60 -23.20 13.04 -18.41
N PRO A 61 -22.73 13.55 -17.26
CA PRO A 61 -23.26 13.13 -15.97
C PRO A 61 -24.70 13.58 -15.75
N ASP A 62 -25.58 12.62 -15.48
CA ASP A 62 -26.90 12.82 -14.90
C ASP A 62 -26.93 12.14 -13.53
N VAL A 63 -26.94 12.95 -12.47
CA VAL A 63 -26.84 12.48 -11.09
C VAL A 63 -28.09 12.89 -10.32
N SER A 64 -28.79 11.92 -9.73
CA SER A 64 -29.89 12.16 -8.80
C SER A 64 -29.42 11.97 -7.37
N VAL A 65 -29.76 12.90 -6.48
CA VAL A 65 -29.45 12.89 -5.06
C VAL A 65 -30.75 13.10 -4.29
N GLU A 66 -31.15 12.14 -3.49
CA GLU A 66 -32.34 12.25 -2.64
C GLU A 66 -31.94 12.04 -1.18
N VAL A 67 -32.39 12.95 -0.31
CA VAL A 67 -32.18 12.85 1.13
C VAL A 67 -33.53 12.80 1.82
N VAL A 68 -33.91 11.63 2.31
CA VAL A 68 -35.20 11.41 2.98
C VAL A 68 -35.03 11.48 4.50
N ASP A 69 -35.82 12.32 5.17
CA ASP A 69 -35.91 12.34 6.64
C ASP A 69 -36.73 11.13 7.12
N MET A 70 -36.09 10.25 7.87
CA MET A 70 -36.72 9.04 8.44
C MET A 70 -37.17 9.26 9.90
N GLY A 71 -37.03 10.47 10.43
CA GLY A 71 -37.24 10.81 11.83
C GLY A 71 -36.09 10.38 12.76
N ASN A 72 -36.09 10.86 14.01
CA ASN A 72 -35.09 10.52 15.03
C ASN A 72 -33.63 10.77 14.60
N GLU A 73 -33.36 11.88 13.92
CA GLU A 73 -32.02 12.22 13.40
C GLU A 73 -31.44 11.15 12.45
N ARG A 74 -32.30 10.37 11.79
CA ARG A 74 -31.89 9.40 10.77
C ARG A 74 -32.31 9.88 9.40
N PHE A 75 -31.38 9.81 8.47
CA PHE A 75 -31.59 10.20 7.08
C PHE A 75 -31.23 9.04 6.17
N ARG A 76 -32.00 8.88 5.10
CA ARG A 76 -31.66 8.00 3.99
C ARG A 76 -31.12 8.85 2.85
N VAL A 77 -29.88 8.59 2.46
CA VAL A 77 -29.23 9.21 1.32
C VAL A 77 -29.27 8.24 0.16
N ILE A 78 -29.79 8.69 -0.97
CA ILE A 78 -29.86 7.94 -2.22
C ILE A 78 -29.10 8.74 -3.26
N VAL A 79 -28.11 8.13 -3.91
CA VAL A 79 -27.38 8.72 -5.04
C VAL A 79 -27.44 7.77 -6.21
N GLU A 80 -27.90 8.26 -7.36
CA GLU A 80 -28.04 7.50 -8.59
C GLU A 80 -27.34 8.23 -9.73
N ASP A 81 -26.55 7.49 -10.52
CA ASP A 81 -25.79 8.00 -11.66
C ASP A 81 -26.13 7.23 -12.95
N ASN A 82 -25.90 7.89 -14.08
CA ASN A 82 -25.95 7.29 -15.42
C ASN A 82 -24.55 6.83 -15.92
N GLY A 83 -23.61 6.56 -15.02
CA GLY A 83 -22.26 6.11 -15.37
C GLY A 83 -22.21 4.70 -15.98
N PRO A 84 -21.02 4.13 -16.20
CA PRO A 84 -20.86 2.82 -16.86
C PRO A 84 -21.37 1.62 -16.04
N GLY A 85 -21.79 1.84 -14.80
CA GLY A 85 -22.10 0.77 -13.84
C GLY A 85 -20.87 -0.01 -13.37
N ILE A 86 -21.08 -0.87 -12.37
CA ILE A 86 -20.05 -1.65 -11.71
C ILE A 86 -20.29 -3.13 -11.95
N VAL A 87 -19.25 -3.86 -12.34
CA VAL A 87 -19.31 -5.30 -12.55
C VAL A 87 -19.67 -6.01 -11.24
N LYS A 88 -20.63 -6.94 -11.28
CA LYS A 88 -21.14 -7.70 -10.11
C LYS A 88 -20.07 -8.11 -9.08
N LYS A 89 -18.96 -8.69 -9.54
CA LYS A 89 -17.87 -9.20 -8.67
C LYS A 89 -17.14 -8.10 -7.88
N GLN A 90 -17.19 -6.86 -8.35
CA GLN A 90 -16.46 -5.73 -7.77
C GLN A 90 -17.31 -4.96 -6.74
N ILE A 91 -18.65 -5.04 -6.84
CA ILE A 91 -19.58 -4.29 -5.97
C ILE A 91 -19.28 -4.52 -4.47
N PRO A 92 -19.19 -5.77 -3.96
CA PRO A 92 -18.95 -5.97 -2.53
C PRO A 92 -17.62 -5.36 -2.06
N ASN A 93 -16.58 -5.43 -2.89
CA ASN A 93 -15.28 -4.93 -2.51
C ASN A 93 -15.20 -3.39 -2.55
N ILE A 94 -15.82 -2.74 -3.55
CA ILE A 94 -15.80 -1.28 -3.68
C ILE A 94 -16.48 -0.61 -2.48
N PHE A 95 -17.59 -1.18 -2.01
CA PHE A 95 -18.43 -0.53 -1.00
C PHE A 95 -18.26 -1.10 0.40
N ALA A 96 -17.93 -2.39 0.52
CA ALA A 96 -17.87 -3.07 1.82
C ALA A 96 -16.48 -3.62 2.17
N LYS A 97 -15.42 -3.09 1.55
CA LYS A 97 -14.03 -3.31 1.97
C LYS A 97 -13.30 -1.97 2.08
N LEU A 98 -12.75 -1.68 3.25
CA LEU A 98 -11.90 -0.50 3.43
C LEU A 98 -10.52 -0.76 2.85
N LEU A 99 -9.91 0.30 2.29
CA LEU A 99 -8.66 0.26 1.54
C LEU A 99 -8.75 -0.50 0.20
N TYR A 100 -9.95 -0.58 -0.38
CA TYR A 100 -10.19 -1.10 -1.72
C TYR A 100 -10.45 0.05 -2.71
N GLY A 101 -9.80 0.05 -3.87
CA GLY A 101 -10.01 1.09 -4.87
C GLY A 101 -9.44 0.74 -6.25
N SER A 102 -10.01 1.33 -7.31
CA SER A 102 -9.57 1.15 -8.71
C SER A 102 -8.16 1.70 -8.96
N LYS A 103 -7.75 2.75 -8.21
CA LYS A 103 -6.38 3.30 -8.25
C LYS A 103 -5.29 2.38 -7.68
N PHE A 104 -5.67 1.22 -7.12
CA PHE A 104 -4.72 0.16 -6.69
C PHE A 104 -4.30 -0.78 -7.83
N HIS A 105 -5.03 -0.80 -8.96
CA HIS A 105 -4.77 -1.77 -10.02
C HIS A 105 -3.53 -1.46 -10.87
N SER A 106 -2.90 -0.29 -10.75
CA SER A 106 -1.87 0.12 -11.70
C SER A 106 -0.42 -0.27 -11.35
N MET A 107 -0.06 -0.63 -10.10
CA MET A 107 1.33 -1.01 -9.76
C MET A 107 1.46 -1.98 -8.57
N LYS A 108 1.58 -3.29 -8.84
CA LYS A 108 1.66 -4.35 -7.81
C LYS A 108 3.12 -4.69 -7.45
N GLN A 109 3.50 -4.50 -6.18
CA GLN A 109 4.85 -4.76 -5.65
C GLN A 109 5.01 -6.24 -5.28
N SER A 110 6.00 -6.96 -5.80
CA SER A 110 6.15 -8.41 -5.53
C SER A 110 7.58 -8.98 -5.75
N LEU A 111 7.85 -10.17 -5.23
CA LEU A 111 9.05 -11.01 -5.45
C LEU A 111 8.80 -12.09 -6.52
N THR A 112 9.86 -12.66 -7.11
CA THR A 112 9.73 -13.82 -7.99
C THR A 112 9.51 -15.13 -7.23
N ALA A 113 8.85 -16.12 -7.86
CA ALA A 113 8.48 -17.41 -7.27
C ALA A 113 9.63 -18.15 -6.55
N ASP A 114 10.85 -18.03 -7.08
CA ASP A 114 12.02 -18.79 -6.62
C ASP A 114 12.84 -18.07 -5.53
N GLU A 115 12.44 -16.86 -5.12
CA GLU A 115 13.14 -16.15 -4.05
C GLU A 115 12.87 -16.81 -2.70
N PRO A 116 13.92 -17.12 -1.93
CA PRO A 116 13.76 -17.78 -0.64
C PRO A 116 13.25 -16.79 0.42
N ILE A 117 12.31 -17.25 1.24
CA ILE A 117 11.85 -16.58 2.45
C ILE A 117 12.01 -17.52 3.64
N ILE A 118 12.23 -16.95 4.82
CA ILE A 118 12.25 -17.70 6.07
C ILE A 118 10.91 -17.51 6.78
N ILE A 119 10.24 -18.62 7.07
CA ILE A 119 8.95 -18.63 7.75
C ILE A 119 9.01 -19.56 8.96
N MET A 120 8.14 -19.31 9.93
CA MET A 120 7.81 -20.26 10.99
C MET A 120 6.35 -20.66 10.82
N LYS A 121 6.12 -21.96 10.66
CA LYS A 121 4.79 -22.57 10.50
C LYS A 121 4.72 -23.84 11.33
N ASP A 122 3.67 -24.00 12.13
CA ASP A 122 3.46 -25.17 13.00
C ASP A 122 4.67 -25.49 13.90
N GLY A 123 5.33 -24.46 14.42
CA GLY A 123 6.56 -24.58 15.21
C GLY A 123 7.81 -24.96 14.41
N LYS A 124 7.76 -25.09 13.10
CA LYS A 124 8.93 -25.46 12.28
C LYS A 124 9.46 -24.24 11.52
N VAL A 125 10.78 -24.08 11.51
CA VAL A 125 11.43 -22.98 10.76
C VAL A 125 11.78 -23.50 9.38
N GLN A 126 11.19 -22.91 8.35
CA GLN A 126 11.38 -23.35 6.97
C GLN A 126 11.98 -22.22 6.14
N LEU A 127 13.01 -22.55 5.38
CA LEU A 127 13.60 -21.68 4.36
C LEU A 127 13.26 -22.26 3.00
N LEU A 128 12.26 -21.69 2.33
CA LEU A 128 11.74 -22.19 1.06
C LEU A 128 11.42 -21.03 0.09
N PRO A 129 11.30 -21.31 -1.22
CA PRO A 129 10.84 -20.32 -2.18
C PRO A 129 9.45 -19.76 -1.84
N ILE A 130 9.27 -18.44 -1.97
CA ILE A 130 7.98 -17.78 -1.70
C ILE A 130 6.85 -18.31 -2.59
N GLY A 131 7.13 -18.65 -3.85
CA GLY A 131 6.14 -19.22 -4.75
C GLY A 131 5.62 -20.56 -4.26
N GLU A 132 6.51 -21.47 -3.82
CA GLU A 132 6.12 -22.77 -3.26
C GLU A 132 5.26 -22.59 -2.00
N PHE A 133 5.60 -21.62 -1.16
CA PHE A 133 4.82 -21.30 0.03
C PHE A 133 3.42 -20.77 -0.32
N VAL A 134 3.35 -19.72 -1.14
CA VAL A 134 2.08 -19.05 -1.47
C VAL A 134 1.19 -19.95 -2.33
N ASP A 135 1.75 -20.69 -3.30
CA ASP A 135 0.98 -21.63 -4.13
C ASP A 135 0.40 -22.81 -3.33
N SER A 136 0.98 -23.14 -2.17
CA SER A 136 0.41 -24.15 -1.26
C SER A 136 -0.88 -23.68 -0.59
N ILE A 137 -1.14 -22.37 -0.57
CA ILE A 137 -2.28 -21.72 0.06
C ILE A 137 -3.26 -21.21 -1.01
N VAL A 138 -2.77 -20.43 -1.97
CA VAL A 138 -3.54 -19.73 -3.00
C VAL A 138 -3.42 -20.44 -4.35
N LYS A 139 -4.53 -20.95 -4.88
CA LYS A 139 -4.53 -21.67 -6.17
C LYS A 139 -4.60 -20.73 -7.38
N SER A 140 -5.37 -19.65 -7.34
CA SER A 140 -5.56 -18.66 -8.42
C SER A 140 -4.89 -17.32 -8.12
N GLU A 141 -4.88 -16.37 -9.07
CA GLU A 141 -4.47 -14.99 -8.78
C GLU A 141 -5.43 -14.36 -7.78
N ASP A 142 -4.95 -14.15 -6.55
CA ASP A 142 -5.77 -13.61 -5.48
C ASP A 142 -4.91 -13.10 -4.32
N VAL A 143 -5.55 -12.32 -3.45
CA VAL A 143 -5.04 -11.94 -2.13
C VAL A 143 -5.80 -12.81 -1.13
N GLN A 144 -5.09 -13.65 -0.38
CA GLN A 144 -5.71 -14.51 0.63
C GLN A 144 -5.25 -14.14 2.03
N GLU A 145 -6.21 -13.97 2.93
CA GLU A 145 -5.94 -13.81 4.36
C GLU A 145 -5.59 -15.16 5.01
N ILE A 146 -4.55 -15.16 5.85
CA ILE A 146 -3.99 -16.37 6.49
C ILE A 146 -3.69 -16.18 7.97
N TYR A 147 -4.30 -15.19 8.63
CA TYR A 147 -4.01 -14.83 10.01
C TYR A 147 -4.19 -16.03 10.99
N ASP A 148 -5.19 -16.88 10.72
CA ASP A 148 -5.50 -18.07 11.51
C ASP A 148 -4.47 -19.20 11.41
N MET A 149 -3.59 -19.18 10.39
CA MET A 149 -2.58 -20.22 10.18
C MET A 149 -1.33 -20.03 11.05
N ASN A 150 -1.27 -18.99 11.89
CA ASN A 150 -0.17 -18.67 12.82
C ASN A 150 1.23 -18.71 12.17
N ILE A 151 1.34 -18.12 10.97
CA ILE A 151 2.60 -18.08 10.21
C ILE A 151 3.38 -16.83 10.58
N LEU A 152 4.65 -17.00 10.98
CA LEU A 152 5.53 -15.90 11.38
C LEU A 152 6.67 -15.72 10.38
N VAL A 153 7.08 -14.46 10.18
CA VAL A 153 8.27 -14.06 9.42
C VAL A 153 9.08 -13.04 10.22
N PRO A 154 10.41 -12.99 10.08
CA PRO A 154 11.20 -11.93 10.69
C PRO A 154 10.93 -10.60 9.99
N ALA A 155 10.57 -9.60 10.78
CA ALA A 155 10.39 -8.22 10.36
C ALA A 155 11.22 -7.30 11.28
N PHE A 156 11.82 -6.24 10.74
CA PHE A 156 12.52 -5.26 11.53
C PHE A 156 11.61 -4.12 11.98
N ASP A 157 11.75 -3.72 13.22
CA ASP A 157 11.09 -2.56 13.81
C ASP A 157 11.88 -1.29 13.43
N LYS A 158 11.21 -0.31 12.82
CA LYS A 158 11.84 0.94 12.35
C LYS A 158 12.27 1.86 13.50
N GLU A 159 11.65 1.73 14.67
CA GLU A 159 11.97 2.52 15.87
C GLU A 159 13.04 1.84 16.71
N LYS A 160 12.86 0.53 16.97
CA LYS A 160 13.79 -0.26 17.79
C LYS A 160 15.00 -0.79 17.02
N MET A 161 15.00 -0.67 15.69
CA MET A 161 16.09 -1.07 14.80
C MET A 161 16.57 -2.52 15.06
N SER A 162 15.61 -3.41 15.35
CA SER A 162 15.84 -4.83 15.66
C SER A 162 14.81 -5.72 14.96
N TYR A 163 15.18 -6.98 14.71
CA TYR A 163 14.28 -7.97 14.10
C TYR A 163 13.48 -8.71 15.17
N SER A 164 12.23 -9.01 14.87
CA SER A 164 11.37 -9.90 15.66
C SER A 164 10.48 -10.72 14.73
N TRP A 165 10.01 -11.88 15.21
CA TRP A 165 9.10 -12.74 14.45
C TRP A 165 7.68 -12.18 14.53
N LYS A 166 7.06 -11.91 13.38
CA LYS A 166 5.76 -11.23 13.25
C LYS A 166 4.82 -12.02 12.36
N ARG A 167 3.53 -11.95 12.66
CA ARG A 167 2.48 -12.68 11.94
C ARG A 167 2.30 -12.13 10.53
N VAL A 168 2.16 -13.03 9.57
CA VAL A 168 1.72 -12.71 8.21
C VAL A 168 0.20 -12.66 8.21
N SER A 169 -0.38 -11.56 7.74
CA SER A 169 -1.84 -11.44 7.61
C SER A 169 -2.34 -11.92 6.25
N HIS A 170 -1.62 -11.57 5.17
CA HIS A 170 -2.03 -11.91 3.81
C HIS A 170 -0.87 -12.48 3.01
N VAL A 171 -1.20 -13.44 2.15
CA VAL A 171 -0.36 -13.90 1.06
C VAL A 171 -0.95 -13.44 -0.26
N ILE A 172 -0.07 -13.06 -1.17
CA ILE A 172 -0.45 -12.36 -2.38
C ILE A 172 0.15 -13.09 -3.58
N LYS A 173 -0.70 -13.42 -4.57
CA LYS A 173 -0.28 -14.00 -5.85
C LYS A 173 -0.86 -13.20 -7.01
N HIS A 174 -0.01 -12.77 -7.92
CA HIS A 174 -0.40 -11.96 -9.08
C HIS A 174 0.34 -12.37 -10.34
N LYS A 175 -0.26 -12.13 -11.51
CA LYS A 175 0.51 -12.15 -12.75
C LYS A 175 1.51 -11.01 -12.82
N ARG A 176 2.69 -11.31 -13.36
CA ARG A 176 3.75 -10.35 -13.63
C ARG A 176 3.27 -9.35 -14.69
N GLN A 177 3.25 -8.07 -14.34
CA GLN A 177 2.98 -6.95 -15.25
C GLN A 177 4.20 -6.02 -15.45
N ASN A 178 5.17 -6.11 -14.55
CA ASN A 178 6.36 -5.25 -14.51
C ASN A 178 7.65 -6.04 -14.80
N GLU A 179 8.70 -5.32 -15.13
CA GLU A 179 10.06 -5.85 -15.21
C GLU A 179 10.50 -6.44 -13.87
N VAL A 180 11.34 -7.48 -13.92
CA VAL A 180 11.94 -8.08 -12.72
C VAL A 180 13.40 -7.62 -12.66
N LEU A 181 13.82 -7.19 -11.47
CA LEU A 181 15.18 -6.74 -11.19
C LEU A 181 15.84 -7.69 -10.21
N LYS A 182 17.03 -8.15 -10.55
CA LYS A 182 17.90 -8.93 -9.67
C LYS A 182 18.96 -8.02 -9.08
N ILE A 183 18.87 -7.78 -7.78
CA ILE A 183 19.77 -6.92 -7.03
C ILE A 183 20.80 -7.80 -6.34
N LYS A 184 22.08 -7.44 -6.45
CA LYS A 184 23.21 -8.17 -5.87
C LYS A 184 24.04 -7.24 -4.99
N ALA A 185 24.22 -7.60 -3.74
CA ALA A 185 24.98 -6.85 -2.76
C ALA A 185 26.49 -7.17 -2.75
N ASN A 186 27.28 -6.36 -2.04
CA ASN A 186 28.72 -6.50 -1.88
C ASN A 186 29.13 -7.80 -1.17
N THR A 187 28.29 -8.25 -0.26
CA THR A 187 28.41 -9.54 0.43
C THR A 187 27.98 -10.72 -0.43
N GLY A 188 27.49 -10.48 -1.65
CA GLY A 188 27.03 -11.50 -2.60
C GLY A 188 25.60 -11.99 -2.39
N ARG A 189 24.91 -11.46 -1.38
CA ARG A 189 23.45 -11.61 -1.21
C ARG A 189 22.71 -11.10 -2.44
N THR A 190 21.61 -11.74 -2.79
CA THR A 190 20.81 -11.37 -3.96
C THR A 190 19.34 -11.45 -3.67
N ILE A 191 18.55 -10.58 -4.30
CA ILE A 191 17.09 -10.67 -4.30
C ILE A 191 16.53 -10.32 -5.68
N LYS A 192 15.44 -10.98 -6.08
CA LYS A 192 14.69 -10.68 -7.31
C LYS A 192 13.29 -10.18 -7.02
N VAL A 193 13.01 -8.99 -7.52
CA VAL A 193 11.79 -8.24 -7.21
C VAL A 193 11.25 -7.58 -8.47
N THR A 194 9.94 -7.34 -8.54
CA THR A 194 9.36 -6.48 -9.58
C THR A 194 9.91 -5.06 -9.45
N GLY A 195 10.05 -4.32 -10.55
CA GLY A 195 10.63 -2.98 -10.53
C GLY A 195 9.96 -2.00 -9.57
N CYS A 196 8.64 -2.09 -9.37
CA CYS A 196 7.89 -1.25 -8.44
C CYS A 196 7.94 -1.74 -6.97
N HIS A 197 8.55 -2.89 -6.67
CA HIS A 197 8.63 -3.38 -5.29
C HIS A 197 9.69 -2.64 -4.50
N SER A 198 9.33 -2.16 -3.31
CA SER A 198 10.22 -1.33 -2.50
C SER A 198 11.15 -2.16 -1.62
N LEU A 199 12.43 -1.82 -1.61
CA LEU A 199 13.40 -2.29 -0.64
C LEU A 199 13.81 -1.16 0.29
N PHE A 200 14.26 -1.50 1.49
CA PHE A 200 14.75 -0.50 2.43
C PHE A 200 16.19 -0.09 2.11
N VAL A 201 16.41 1.20 1.98
CA VAL A 201 17.70 1.82 1.70
C VAL A 201 18.05 2.77 2.84
N PHE A 202 19.32 2.76 3.24
CA PHE A 202 19.83 3.74 4.18
C PHE A 202 20.30 4.99 3.45
N ASN A 203 19.71 6.12 3.81
CA ASN A 203 20.09 7.41 3.29
C ASN A 203 21.17 8.03 4.18
N GLU A 204 22.41 8.01 3.70
CA GLU A 204 23.58 8.52 4.46
C GLU A 204 23.45 10.02 4.80
N ALA A 205 22.72 10.80 3.98
CA ALA A 205 22.54 12.23 4.18
C ALA A 205 21.52 12.54 5.30
N THR A 206 20.37 11.86 5.28
CA THR A 206 19.31 12.05 6.28
C THR A 206 19.50 11.18 7.53
N LYS A 207 20.42 10.22 7.48
CA LYS A 207 20.64 9.17 8.49
C LYS A 207 19.37 8.37 8.80
N LYS A 208 18.47 8.22 7.84
CA LYS A 208 17.20 7.49 7.97
C LYS A 208 17.13 6.30 7.02
N ILE A 209 16.33 5.30 7.40
CA ILE A 209 15.94 4.19 6.54
C ILE A 209 14.68 4.60 5.76
N GLU A 210 14.73 4.49 4.44
CA GLU A 210 13.66 4.88 3.52
C GLU A 210 13.32 3.68 2.61
N ALA A 211 12.06 3.51 2.25
CA ALA A 211 11.63 2.51 1.28
C ALA A 211 11.77 3.07 -0.15
N ILE A 212 12.51 2.37 -1.01
CA ILE A 212 12.78 2.79 -2.39
C ILE A 212 12.45 1.63 -3.33
N GLU A 213 11.65 1.90 -4.36
CA GLU A 213 11.34 0.93 -5.42
C GLU A 213 12.60 0.38 -6.07
N ALA A 214 12.59 -0.90 -6.40
CA ALA A 214 13.71 -1.62 -6.97
C ALA A 214 14.25 -0.97 -8.25
N ARG A 215 13.38 -0.42 -9.10
CA ARG A 215 13.75 0.28 -10.34
C ARG A 215 14.50 1.58 -10.11
N LEU A 216 14.40 2.14 -8.90
CA LEU A 216 15.06 3.38 -8.51
C LEU A 216 16.33 3.13 -7.69
N LEU A 217 16.69 1.86 -7.46
CA LEU A 217 17.92 1.50 -6.75
C LEU A 217 19.13 1.68 -7.67
N GLN A 218 20.21 2.21 -7.11
CA GLN A 218 21.50 2.30 -7.80
C GLN A 218 22.52 1.33 -7.26
N LYS A 219 23.41 0.89 -8.16
CA LYS A 219 24.70 0.32 -7.79
C LYS A 219 25.43 1.31 -6.86
N GLY A 220 25.93 0.81 -5.76
CA GLY A 220 26.60 1.61 -4.73
C GLY A 220 25.70 2.12 -3.61
N SER A 221 24.37 2.11 -3.76
CA SER A 221 23.45 2.42 -2.65
C SER A 221 23.48 1.34 -1.57
N TYR A 222 23.18 1.71 -0.32
CA TYR A 222 23.16 0.78 0.82
C TYR A 222 21.75 0.27 1.09
N ILE A 223 21.50 -1.00 0.79
CA ILE A 223 20.26 -1.68 1.17
C ILE A 223 20.35 -2.21 2.60
N VAL A 224 19.23 -2.22 3.29
CA VAL A 224 19.10 -2.71 4.65
C VAL A 224 18.95 -4.23 4.64
N ALA A 225 19.71 -4.89 5.51
CA ALA A 225 19.65 -6.33 5.70
C ALA A 225 19.86 -6.68 7.18
N PRO A 226 19.44 -7.87 7.62
CA PRO A 226 19.75 -8.35 8.95
C PRO A 226 21.26 -8.54 9.14
N LYS A 227 21.79 -8.01 10.25
CA LYS A 227 23.09 -8.40 10.81
C LYS A 227 22.95 -9.60 11.75
N SER A 228 21.80 -9.66 12.43
CA SER A 228 21.42 -10.72 13.35
C SER A 228 19.93 -10.99 13.23
N LEU A 229 19.54 -12.27 13.24
CA LEU A 229 18.14 -12.69 13.32
C LEU A 229 17.88 -13.37 14.68
N PRO A 230 16.78 -13.03 15.37
CA PRO A 230 16.45 -13.67 16.64
C PRO A 230 16.08 -15.13 16.45
N CYS A 231 16.44 -15.96 17.43
CA CYS A 231 15.86 -17.29 17.55
C CYS A 231 14.38 -17.14 17.96
N PRO A 232 13.42 -17.72 17.22
CA PRO A 232 12.00 -17.57 17.54
C PRO A 232 11.62 -18.29 18.84
N GLU A 233 12.03 -19.55 18.99
CA GLU A 233 11.85 -20.36 20.19
C GLU A 233 12.86 -21.52 20.16
N GLU A 234 13.61 -21.70 21.24
CA GLU A 234 14.64 -22.74 21.32
C GLU A 234 14.04 -24.12 21.57
N VAL A 235 14.59 -25.12 20.87
CA VAL A 235 14.23 -26.53 21.02
C VAL A 235 15.46 -27.31 21.47
N SER A 236 15.27 -28.20 22.43
CA SER A 236 16.28 -29.13 22.93
C SER A 236 16.02 -30.59 22.51
N GLU A 237 14.83 -30.92 22.00
CA GLU A 237 14.45 -32.29 21.64
C GLU A 237 13.69 -32.36 20.30
N ILE A 238 13.89 -33.45 19.55
CA ILE A 238 13.16 -33.73 18.29
C ILE A 238 12.33 -35.01 18.43
N ASN A 239 11.07 -34.97 18.01
CA ASN A 239 10.23 -36.15 17.90
C ASN A 239 10.34 -36.76 16.50
N LEU A 240 10.84 -37.98 16.40
CA LEU A 240 11.02 -38.67 15.12
C LEU A 240 9.71 -38.88 14.36
N LEU A 241 8.57 -38.98 15.06
CA LEU A 241 7.25 -39.18 14.44
C LEU A 241 6.79 -37.98 13.59
N ASP A 242 7.40 -36.82 13.79
CA ASP A 242 7.11 -35.61 13.00
C ASP A 242 7.64 -35.72 11.57
N TYR A 243 8.54 -36.67 11.32
CA TYR A 243 9.21 -36.86 10.04
C TYR A 243 8.87 -38.21 9.39
N ILE A 244 8.06 -39.08 10.01
CA ILE A 244 7.68 -40.39 9.46
C ILE A 244 6.30 -40.29 8.78
N THR A 245 6.19 -40.81 7.55
CA THR A 245 4.94 -40.85 6.79
C THR A 245 4.35 -42.26 6.75
N PHE A 246 3.08 -42.40 6.32
CA PHE A 246 2.44 -43.70 6.16
C PHE A 246 3.19 -44.64 5.21
N ASP A 247 3.76 -44.11 4.12
CA ASP A 247 4.55 -44.88 3.16
C ASP A 247 5.81 -45.50 3.81
N ASP A 248 6.48 -44.75 4.70
CA ASP A 248 7.64 -45.27 5.44
C ASP A 248 7.25 -46.44 6.35
N VAL A 249 6.10 -46.32 7.04
CA VAL A 249 5.58 -47.37 7.95
C VAL A 249 5.30 -48.65 7.19
N HIS A 250 4.71 -48.56 6.01
CA HIS A 250 4.41 -49.71 5.15
C HIS A 250 5.67 -50.45 4.69
N LYS A 251 6.75 -49.73 4.41
CA LYS A 251 8.02 -50.31 3.92
C LYS A 251 8.86 -50.97 5.01
N LEU A 252 8.79 -50.50 6.26
CA LEU A 252 9.71 -50.92 7.34
C LEU A 252 9.04 -51.58 8.55
N TRP A 253 7.71 -51.77 8.53
CA TRP A 253 6.93 -52.43 9.59
C TRP A 253 7.27 -51.88 10.98
N MET A 254 6.83 -50.64 11.21
CA MET A 254 7.17 -49.86 12.39
C MET A 254 6.11 -49.93 13.49
N TYR A 255 6.57 -50.04 14.73
CA TYR A 255 5.76 -50.10 15.93
C TYR A 255 6.34 -49.18 17.00
N VAL A 256 5.49 -48.63 17.86
CA VAL A 256 5.91 -47.85 19.02
C VAL A 256 5.70 -48.70 20.27
N TYR A 257 6.79 -49.03 20.94
CA TYR A 257 6.83 -49.79 22.19
C TYR A 257 7.05 -48.87 23.39
N ASP A 258 6.96 -49.44 24.58
CA ASP A 258 7.18 -48.76 25.86
C ASP A 258 6.13 -47.67 26.14
N ILE A 259 4.89 -47.97 25.75
CA ILE A 259 3.72 -47.13 25.99
C ILE A 259 3.05 -47.60 27.29
N GLU A 260 2.69 -46.67 28.16
CA GLU A 260 1.97 -46.97 29.40
C GLU A 260 0.67 -47.73 29.12
N SER A 261 0.50 -48.89 29.76
CA SER A 261 -0.70 -49.73 29.59
C SER A 261 -1.99 -48.98 30.00
N GLU A 262 -1.88 -48.06 30.97
CA GLU A 262 -2.99 -47.25 31.47
C GLU A 262 -3.44 -46.22 30.43
N PHE A 263 -2.50 -45.61 29.70
CA PHE A 263 -2.80 -44.78 28.54
C PHE A 263 -3.51 -45.57 27.43
N ILE A 264 -3.05 -46.78 27.09
CA ILE A 264 -3.71 -47.59 26.05
C ILE A 264 -5.16 -47.95 26.47
N LYS A 265 -5.36 -48.32 27.74
CA LYS A 265 -6.69 -48.61 28.30
C LYS A 265 -7.61 -47.39 28.24
N SER A 266 -7.15 -46.25 28.75
CA SER A 266 -7.95 -45.02 28.77
C SER A 266 -8.26 -44.55 27.36
N PHE A 267 -7.31 -44.64 26.43
CA PHE A 267 -7.51 -44.24 25.05
C PHE A 267 -8.58 -45.08 24.35
N PHE A 268 -8.56 -46.40 24.50
CA PHE A 268 -9.55 -47.30 23.91
C PHE A 268 -10.93 -47.24 24.60
N ALA A 269 -11.03 -46.76 25.84
CA ALA A 269 -12.31 -46.56 26.52
C ALA A 269 -13.18 -45.49 25.84
N HIS A 270 -12.57 -44.55 25.11
CA HIS A 270 -13.26 -43.49 24.37
C HIS A 270 -13.70 -43.93 22.96
N ALA A 271 -13.41 -45.17 22.55
CA ALA A 271 -13.78 -45.69 21.23
C ALA A 271 -15.20 -46.27 21.23
N GLU A 272 -15.90 -46.10 20.11
CA GLU A 272 -17.22 -46.69 19.91
C GLU A 272 -17.09 -48.20 19.71
N VAL A 273 -17.85 -49.00 20.46
CA VAL A 273 -17.83 -50.45 20.34
C VAL A 273 -18.80 -50.90 19.25
N ILE A 274 -18.31 -51.62 18.24
CA ILE A 274 -19.13 -52.10 17.12
C ILE A 274 -18.92 -53.60 16.85
N HIS A 275 -19.90 -54.21 16.18
CA HIS A 275 -19.84 -55.58 15.66
C HIS A 275 -20.07 -55.54 14.14
N LYS A 276 -19.11 -56.05 13.35
CA LYS A 276 -19.21 -56.04 11.87
C LYS A 276 -20.17 -57.12 11.37
N LYS A 277 -20.95 -56.82 10.31
CA LYS A 277 -21.91 -57.77 9.70
C LYS A 277 -21.30 -59.12 9.30
N THR A 278 -20.02 -59.12 8.89
CA THR A 278 -19.24 -60.29 8.49
C THR A 278 -18.74 -61.15 9.66
N SER A 279 -18.80 -60.68 10.92
CA SER A 279 -18.33 -61.44 12.08
C SER A 279 -19.03 -60.98 13.37
N LYS A 280 -20.29 -61.39 13.58
CA LYS A 280 -21.13 -60.96 14.72
C LYS A 280 -20.53 -61.28 16.11
N SER A 281 -19.70 -62.33 16.22
CA SER A 281 -19.07 -62.75 17.48
C SER A 281 -17.85 -61.91 17.91
N ARG A 282 -17.30 -61.07 17.03
CA ARG A 282 -16.06 -60.33 17.30
C ARG A 282 -16.33 -58.86 17.58
N LYS A 283 -15.81 -58.38 18.70
CA LYS A 283 -15.89 -56.98 19.17
C LYS A 283 -14.80 -56.13 18.49
N PHE A 284 -15.16 -54.95 18.01
CA PHE A 284 -14.23 -53.96 17.46
C PHE A 284 -14.39 -52.61 18.16
N TYR A 285 -13.29 -51.89 18.30
CA TYR A 285 -13.21 -50.52 18.79
C TYR A 285 -13.02 -49.57 17.60
N ARG A 286 -14.01 -48.71 17.36
CA ARG A 286 -14.03 -47.72 16.29
C ARG A 286 -13.58 -46.37 16.80
N PHE A 287 -12.58 -45.80 16.14
CA PHE A 287 -12.08 -44.46 16.37
C PHE A 287 -12.40 -43.58 15.17
N LYS A 288 -12.74 -42.31 15.43
CA LYS A 288 -12.77 -41.27 14.41
C LYS A 288 -11.37 -40.67 14.27
N THR A 289 -10.88 -40.58 13.05
CA THR A 289 -9.62 -39.90 12.72
C THR A 289 -9.84 -38.39 12.67
N PRO A 290 -8.78 -37.57 12.78
CA PRO A 290 -8.86 -36.12 12.57
C PRO A 290 -9.46 -35.71 11.21
N ASN A 291 -9.38 -36.58 10.20
CA ASN A 291 -9.89 -36.34 8.86
C ASN A 291 -11.35 -36.81 8.67
N GLY A 292 -12.01 -37.30 9.71
CA GLY A 292 -13.40 -37.79 9.67
C GLY A 292 -13.57 -39.27 9.31
N ASP A 293 -12.51 -39.94 8.83
CA ASP A 293 -12.54 -41.38 8.54
C ASP A 293 -12.61 -42.22 9.83
N SER A 294 -13.12 -43.45 9.75
CA SER A 294 -13.17 -44.39 10.87
C SER A 294 -12.08 -45.47 10.79
N VAL A 295 -11.39 -45.72 11.91
CA VAL A 295 -10.44 -46.84 12.05
C VAL A 295 -10.97 -47.83 13.08
N ASP A 296 -11.11 -49.08 12.67
CA ASP A 296 -11.62 -50.16 13.53
C ASP A 296 -10.46 -51.07 13.99
N VAL A 297 -10.34 -51.28 15.30
CA VAL A 297 -9.34 -52.16 15.92
C VAL A 297 -10.04 -53.34 16.59
N LEU A 298 -9.60 -54.57 16.30
CA LEU A 298 -10.16 -55.78 16.90
C LEU A 298 -9.83 -55.87 18.40
N ASP A 299 -10.76 -56.36 19.23
CA ASP A 299 -10.58 -56.54 20.68
C ASP A 299 -9.35 -57.41 21.04
N ASP A 300 -9.06 -58.45 20.27
CA ASP A 300 -7.86 -59.28 20.47
C ASP A 300 -6.56 -58.50 20.23
N SER A 301 -6.55 -57.61 19.23
CA SER A 301 -5.42 -56.71 18.98
C SER A 301 -5.25 -55.70 20.11
N PHE A 302 -6.35 -55.16 20.64
CA PHE A 302 -6.33 -54.27 21.80
C PHE A 302 -5.73 -54.96 23.05
N LYS A 303 -6.16 -56.19 23.36
CA LYS A 303 -5.56 -56.98 24.44
C LYS A 303 -4.06 -57.15 24.24
N GLN A 304 -3.64 -57.46 23.01
CA GLN A 304 -2.23 -57.61 22.68
C GLN A 304 -1.45 -56.29 22.87
N TYR A 305 -2.02 -55.14 22.50
CA TYR A 305 -1.40 -53.82 22.66
C TYR A 305 -1.17 -53.46 24.13
N ILE A 306 -2.16 -53.75 25.00
CA ILE A 306 -2.02 -53.56 26.45
C ILE A 306 -0.94 -54.47 27.03
N THR A 307 -1.03 -55.78 26.75
CA THR A 307 -0.14 -56.78 27.36
C THR A 307 1.30 -56.58 26.93
N LYS A 308 1.54 -56.28 25.65
CA LYS A 308 2.87 -56.10 25.08
C LYS A 308 3.34 -54.64 25.06
N LYS A 309 2.55 -53.70 25.60
CA LYS A 309 2.87 -52.27 25.73
C LYS A 309 3.33 -51.61 24.42
N PHE A 310 2.59 -51.85 23.33
CA PHE A 310 2.92 -51.27 22.02
C PHE A 310 1.68 -50.89 21.23
N LEU A 311 1.86 -49.96 20.28
CA LEU A 311 0.88 -49.63 19.25
C LEU A 311 1.54 -49.70 17.86
N PRO A 312 0.84 -50.21 16.82
CA PRO A 312 1.30 -50.06 15.45
C PRO A 312 1.47 -48.58 15.09
N LEU A 313 2.59 -48.20 14.48
CA LEU A 313 2.84 -46.79 14.16
C LEU A 313 1.80 -46.26 13.16
N LYS A 314 1.28 -47.11 12.27
CA LYS A 314 0.16 -46.77 11.39
C LYS A 314 -1.07 -46.29 12.17
N LEU A 315 -1.40 -46.95 13.28
CA LEU A 315 -2.53 -46.57 14.12
C LEU A 315 -2.26 -45.23 14.83
N VAL A 316 -1.05 -45.05 15.37
CA VAL A 316 -0.62 -43.78 16.00
C VAL A 316 -0.74 -42.60 15.03
N LEU A 317 -0.31 -42.77 13.77
CA LEU A 317 -0.39 -41.73 12.73
C LEU A 317 -1.84 -41.45 12.31
N GLN A 318 -2.68 -42.48 12.12
CA GLN A 318 -4.10 -42.31 11.73
C GLN A 318 -4.91 -41.57 12.78
N LEU A 319 -4.61 -41.80 14.07
CA LEU A 319 -5.33 -41.21 15.19
C LEU A 319 -4.75 -39.88 15.65
N GLY A 320 -3.62 -39.42 15.07
CA GLY A 320 -3.02 -38.13 15.42
C GLY A 320 -2.46 -38.05 16.84
N ILE A 321 -2.09 -39.17 17.46
CA ILE A 321 -1.66 -39.24 18.88
C ILE A 321 -0.14 -39.24 19.08
N LYS A 322 0.61 -38.61 18.17
CA LYS A 322 2.09 -38.65 18.14
C LYS A 322 2.71 -38.14 19.45
N ASP A 323 2.21 -37.02 19.98
CA ASP A 323 2.76 -36.39 21.18
C ASP A 323 2.54 -37.22 22.44
N LYS A 324 1.46 -38.01 22.49
CA LYS A 324 1.13 -38.86 23.64
C LYS A 324 2.06 -40.07 23.76
N VAL A 325 2.72 -40.46 22.67
CA VAL A 325 3.62 -41.61 22.62
C VAL A 325 5.08 -41.19 22.43
N LYS A 326 5.41 -39.90 22.55
CA LYS A 326 6.75 -39.37 22.24
C LYS A 326 7.89 -39.98 23.08
N ASN A 327 7.59 -40.44 24.29
CA ASN A 327 8.58 -41.08 25.17
C ASN A 327 8.82 -42.56 24.85
N GLY A 328 8.08 -43.11 23.88
CA GLY A 328 8.18 -44.52 23.49
C GLY A 328 9.43 -44.84 22.65
N ILE A 329 9.57 -46.13 22.34
CA ILE A 329 10.67 -46.66 21.53
C ILE A 329 10.13 -47.11 20.17
N LEU A 330 10.66 -46.55 19.09
CA LEU A 330 10.42 -47.02 17.74
C LEU A 330 11.13 -48.36 17.54
N GLN A 331 10.36 -49.35 17.09
CA GLN A 331 10.86 -50.67 16.78
C GLN A 331 10.51 -51.05 15.35
N THR A 332 11.51 -51.50 14.60
CA THR A 332 11.36 -51.94 13.21
C THR A 332 12.12 -53.25 13.00
N TYR A 333 11.56 -54.10 12.16
CA TYR A 333 12.10 -55.40 11.78
C TYR A 333 12.39 -55.37 10.29
N TYR A 334 13.67 -55.40 9.92
CA TYR A 334 14.08 -55.43 8.52
C TYR A 334 15.01 -56.62 8.28
N HIS A 335 14.60 -57.56 7.42
CA HIS A 335 15.28 -58.85 7.19
C HIS A 335 15.63 -59.63 8.48
N GLY A 336 14.72 -59.64 9.46
CA GLY A 336 14.91 -60.36 10.72
C GLY A 336 15.82 -59.69 11.75
N LYS A 337 16.47 -58.56 11.41
CA LYS A 337 17.25 -57.76 12.38
C LYS A 337 16.34 -56.75 13.06
N LEU A 338 16.43 -56.73 14.39
CA LEU A 338 15.71 -55.83 15.27
C LEU A 338 16.47 -54.51 15.44
N THR A 339 15.81 -53.39 15.18
CA THR A 339 16.33 -52.04 15.48
C THR A 339 15.38 -51.34 16.45
N ARG A 340 15.92 -50.79 17.54
CA ARG A 340 15.19 -50.07 18.59
C ARG A 340 15.80 -48.68 18.76
N ILE A 341 14.97 -47.64 18.65
CA ILE A 341 15.41 -46.24 18.67
C ILE A 341 14.42 -45.43 19.52
N PRO A 342 14.89 -44.60 20.48
CA PRO A 342 14.02 -43.66 21.19
C PRO A 342 13.31 -42.71 20.22
N LEU A 343 12.03 -42.44 20.43
CA LEU A 343 11.26 -41.53 19.58
C LEU A 343 11.64 -40.06 19.75
N THR A 344 12.09 -39.68 20.95
CA THR A 344 12.59 -38.35 21.23
C THR A 344 14.11 -38.37 21.27
N TRP A 345 14.75 -37.55 20.44
CA TRP A 345 16.20 -37.37 20.44
C TRP A 345 16.57 -36.01 21.02
N GLN A 346 17.56 -36.00 21.91
CA GLN A 346 18.12 -34.78 22.45
C GLN A 346 19.04 -34.11 21.41
N ILE A 347 18.85 -32.81 21.21
CA ILE A 347 19.73 -31.96 20.39
C ILE A 347 21.00 -31.71 21.22
N ASN A 348 21.98 -32.59 21.02
CA ASN A 348 23.26 -32.54 21.71
C ASN A 348 24.43 -32.42 20.73
N SER A 349 25.63 -32.18 21.28
CA SER A 349 26.83 -31.98 20.48
C SER A 349 27.13 -33.16 19.55
N SER A 350 26.93 -34.41 19.99
CA SER A 350 27.20 -35.60 19.17
C SER A 350 26.29 -35.67 17.95
N LEU A 351 24.98 -35.41 18.14
CA LEU A 351 24.00 -35.38 17.05
C LEU A 351 24.30 -34.24 16.07
N MET A 352 24.56 -33.03 16.58
CA MET A 352 24.82 -31.86 15.74
C MET A 352 26.10 -32.00 14.93
N ARG A 353 27.16 -32.58 15.51
CA ARG A 353 28.40 -32.89 14.78
C ARG A 353 28.18 -33.97 13.72
N PHE A 354 27.45 -35.03 14.06
CA PHE A 354 27.09 -36.10 13.11
C PHE A 354 26.31 -35.54 11.90
N LEU A 355 25.34 -34.65 12.13
CA LEU A 355 24.58 -33.99 11.07
C LEU A 355 25.44 -33.03 10.25
N GLY A 356 26.30 -32.23 10.88
CA GLY A 356 27.21 -31.32 10.18
C GLY A 356 28.18 -32.05 9.26
N LEU A 357 28.82 -33.11 9.77
CA LEU A 357 29.69 -33.99 8.99
C LEU A 357 28.93 -34.77 7.91
N PHE A 358 27.66 -35.13 8.14
CA PHE A 358 26.84 -35.75 7.10
C PHE A 358 26.56 -34.77 5.96
N VAL A 359 26.24 -33.51 6.29
CA VAL A 359 26.05 -32.47 5.29
C VAL A 359 27.35 -32.17 4.54
N ALA A 360 28.52 -32.30 5.16
CA ALA A 360 29.80 -32.21 4.45
C ALA A 360 30.10 -33.47 3.60
N GLU A 361 30.44 -34.57 4.27
CA GLU A 361 31.06 -35.76 3.67
C GLU A 361 30.09 -36.94 3.47
N GLY A 362 28.83 -36.75 3.85
CA GLY A 362 27.80 -37.79 3.83
C GLY A 362 27.07 -37.95 2.49
N HIS A 363 26.65 -39.18 2.21
CA HIS A 363 25.67 -39.53 1.18
C HIS A 363 24.67 -40.59 1.68
N THR A 364 23.48 -40.60 1.12
CA THR A 364 22.41 -41.55 1.48
C THR A 364 22.09 -42.49 0.31
N ASP A 365 22.15 -43.78 0.58
CA ASP A 365 21.57 -44.85 -0.24
C ASP A 365 20.27 -45.34 0.39
N VAL A 366 19.46 -46.13 -0.33
CA VAL A 366 18.17 -46.63 0.17
C VAL A 366 18.29 -47.27 1.56
N ARG A 367 19.37 -48.02 1.80
CA ARG A 367 19.56 -48.89 2.99
C ARG A 367 20.68 -48.48 3.93
N GLN A 368 21.55 -47.56 3.51
CA GLN A 368 22.74 -47.19 4.27
C GLN A 368 23.07 -45.72 4.06
N VAL A 369 23.87 -45.19 4.99
CA VAL A 369 24.41 -43.85 4.97
C VAL A 369 25.93 -44.00 4.89
N GLY A 370 26.57 -43.37 3.93
CA GLY A 370 28.01 -43.43 3.74
C GLY A 370 28.67 -42.10 4.08
N PHE A 371 29.79 -42.15 4.79
CA PHE A 371 30.70 -41.02 4.99
C PHE A 371 32.06 -41.39 4.37
N THR A 372 32.74 -40.42 3.79
CA THR A 372 34.09 -40.61 3.23
C THR A 372 35.02 -39.60 3.87
N PHE A 373 36.14 -40.05 4.43
CA PHE A 373 37.10 -39.19 5.12
C PHE A 373 38.51 -39.51 4.63
N GLY A 374 39.39 -38.52 4.55
CA GLY A 374 40.81 -38.74 4.27
C GLY A 374 41.51 -39.50 5.40
N HIS A 375 42.69 -40.08 5.14
CA HIS A 375 43.47 -40.76 6.19
C HIS A 375 43.87 -39.84 7.36
N HIS A 376 44.01 -38.54 7.11
CA HIS A 376 44.33 -37.54 8.13
C HIS A 376 43.14 -37.18 9.04
N GLU A 377 41.94 -37.70 8.73
CA GLU A 377 40.67 -37.38 9.40
C GLU A 377 40.11 -38.59 10.17
N GLU A 378 40.97 -39.53 10.54
CA GLU A 378 40.59 -40.77 11.23
C GLU A 378 39.79 -40.55 12.52
N HIS A 379 40.00 -39.42 13.20
CA HIS A 379 39.22 -39.05 14.38
C HIS A 379 37.71 -38.88 14.09
N PHE A 380 37.32 -38.39 12.90
CA PHE A 380 35.91 -38.32 12.50
C PHE A 380 35.29 -39.70 12.26
N VAL A 381 36.08 -40.67 11.79
CA VAL A 381 35.64 -42.07 11.63
C VAL A 381 35.17 -42.63 12.97
N ASN A 382 35.97 -42.43 14.03
CA ASN A 382 35.65 -42.89 15.37
C ASN A 382 34.44 -42.17 15.95
N GLU A 383 34.35 -40.85 15.74
CA GLU A 383 33.23 -40.03 16.21
C GLU A 383 31.90 -40.45 15.58
N ILE A 384 31.85 -40.54 14.24
CA ILE A 384 30.66 -40.97 13.50
C ILE A 384 30.25 -42.38 13.87
N SER A 385 31.22 -43.29 14.03
CA SER A 385 30.93 -44.68 14.40
C SER A 385 30.30 -44.78 15.79
N LYS A 386 30.83 -44.04 16.77
CA LYS A 386 30.28 -44.00 18.13
C LYS A 386 28.88 -43.39 18.14
N THR A 387 28.68 -42.26 17.47
CA THR A 387 27.37 -41.60 17.42
C THR A 387 26.33 -42.47 16.70
N ALA A 388 26.68 -43.10 15.58
CA ALA A 388 25.77 -44.01 14.88
C ALA A 388 25.32 -45.20 15.74
N LEU A 389 26.21 -45.78 16.54
CA LEU A 389 25.86 -46.83 17.51
C LEU A 389 24.89 -46.31 18.58
N LEU A 390 25.11 -45.10 19.10
CA LEU A 390 24.19 -44.44 20.05
C LEU A 390 22.81 -44.16 19.44
N LEU A 391 22.76 -43.86 18.13
CA LEU A 391 21.52 -43.69 17.38
C LEU A 391 20.87 -45.03 16.98
N GLY A 392 21.37 -46.16 17.49
CA GLY A 392 20.81 -47.50 17.27
C GLY A 392 21.11 -48.10 15.89
N SER A 393 22.15 -47.60 15.20
CA SER A 393 22.55 -48.06 13.86
C SER A 393 23.89 -48.79 13.88
N ASN A 394 24.01 -49.85 13.07
CA ASN A 394 25.26 -50.60 12.95
C ASN A 394 26.22 -49.89 12.00
N VAL A 395 27.53 -50.07 12.21
CA VAL A 395 28.56 -49.38 11.42
C VAL A 395 29.57 -50.38 10.87
N THR A 396 30.04 -50.14 9.65
CA THR A 396 31.20 -50.84 9.08
C THR A 396 32.17 -49.82 8.52
N ILE A 397 33.47 -50.02 8.77
CA ILE A 397 34.55 -49.15 8.30
C ILE A 397 35.33 -49.91 7.22
N GLU A 398 35.46 -49.30 6.05
CA GLU A 398 36.21 -49.82 4.91
C GLU A 398 37.42 -48.90 4.68
N LYS A 399 38.63 -49.42 4.85
CA LYS A 399 39.87 -48.69 4.54
C LYS A 399 40.16 -48.81 3.04
N ARG A 400 40.34 -47.68 2.36
CA ARG A 400 40.73 -47.58 0.94
C ARG A 400 42.11 -46.94 0.82
N ASP A 401 42.69 -46.97 -0.39
CA ASP A 401 44.05 -46.49 -0.64
C ASP A 401 44.34 -45.08 -0.08
N ARG A 402 43.39 -44.14 -0.19
CA ARG A 402 43.57 -42.73 0.24
C ARG A 402 42.54 -42.22 1.26
N SER A 403 41.60 -43.06 1.68
CA SER A 403 40.44 -42.63 2.47
C SER A 403 39.86 -43.75 3.33
N TYR A 404 39.16 -43.40 4.39
CA TYR A 404 38.23 -44.26 5.11
C TYR A 404 36.81 -44.06 4.59
N ARG A 405 36.06 -45.16 4.43
CA ARG A 405 34.62 -45.10 4.14
C ARG A 405 33.85 -45.73 5.29
N VAL A 406 33.02 -44.93 5.96
CA VAL A 406 32.15 -45.36 7.06
C VAL A 406 30.76 -45.62 6.51
N LYS A 407 30.23 -46.83 6.68
CA LYS A 407 28.89 -47.22 6.28
C LYS A 407 28.03 -47.43 7.52
N VAL A 408 27.03 -46.59 7.71
CA VAL A 408 26.03 -46.69 8.76
C VAL A 408 24.80 -47.38 8.19
N PHE A 409 24.44 -48.52 8.77
CA PHE A 409 23.31 -49.36 8.35
C PHE A 409 22.09 -49.10 9.22
N GLY A 410 20.98 -48.79 8.56
CA GLY A 410 19.69 -48.56 9.19
C GLY A 410 18.71 -47.90 8.23
N GLY A 411 17.58 -48.55 7.97
CA GLY A 411 16.56 -47.99 7.07
C GLY A 411 16.01 -46.66 7.56
N ILE A 412 15.78 -46.56 8.87
CA ILE A 412 15.21 -45.37 9.52
C ILE A 412 16.17 -44.17 9.51
N ILE A 413 17.44 -44.32 9.92
CA ILE A 413 18.42 -43.22 9.90
C ILE A 413 18.63 -42.70 8.48
N SER A 414 18.65 -43.60 7.47
CA SER A 414 18.75 -43.21 6.07
C SER A 414 17.54 -42.40 5.59
N ILE A 415 16.32 -42.77 6.00
CA ILE A 415 15.09 -42.01 5.70
C ILE A 415 15.14 -40.64 6.38
N LEU A 416 15.47 -40.59 7.68
CA LEU A 416 15.52 -39.34 8.44
C LEU A 416 16.55 -38.37 7.86
N LEU A 417 17.78 -38.81 7.61
CA LEU A 417 18.81 -37.97 6.99
C LEU A 417 18.43 -37.50 5.59
N ARG A 418 17.76 -38.33 4.78
CA ARG A 418 17.22 -37.88 3.50
C ARG A 418 16.19 -36.77 3.65
N LYS A 419 15.34 -36.83 4.67
CA LYS A 419 14.29 -35.82 4.92
C LYS A 419 14.86 -34.55 5.55
N TRP A 420 15.83 -34.68 6.46
CA TRP A 420 16.43 -33.55 7.17
C TRP A 420 17.47 -32.81 6.32
N CYS A 421 18.32 -33.55 5.63
CA CYS A 421 19.51 -33.00 4.96
C CYS A 421 19.45 -33.13 3.43
N GLY A 422 18.45 -33.79 2.87
CA GLY A 422 18.29 -33.99 1.42
C GLY A 422 19.07 -35.17 0.83
N ARG A 423 18.86 -35.43 -0.47
CA ARG A 423 19.51 -36.52 -1.23
C ARG A 423 20.43 -35.98 -2.33
N GLY A 424 21.69 -36.39 -2.29
CA GLY A 424 22.72 -36.00 -3.24
C GLY A 424 23.23 -34.57 -3.03
N ALA A 425 24.39 -34.25 -3.61
CA ALA A 425 25.11 -33.02 -3.32
C ALA A 425 24.32 -31.74 -3.65
N LYS A 426 23.53 -31.73 -4.74
CA LYS A 426 22.74 -30.55 -5.18
C LYS A 426 21.55 -30.22 -4.28
N ASN A 427 21.04 -31.20 -3.53
CA ASN A 427 19.86 -31.03 -2.67
C ASN A 427 20.23 -31.06 -1.20
N LYS A 428 21.52 -30.98 -0.84
CA LYS A 428 21.92 -30.90 0.57
C LYS A 428 21.31 -29.66 1.22
N ARG A 429 20.90 -29.77 2.47
CA ARG A 429 20.24 -28.71 3.28
C ARG A 429 20.66 -28.79 4.74
N VAL A 430 20.46 -27.71 5.48
CA VAL A 430 20.52 -27.73 6.94
C VAL A 430 19.18 -28.28 7.49
N PRO A 431 19.19 -29.19 8.48
CA PRO A 431 17.97 -29.65 9.14
C PRO A 431 17.18 -28.49 9.76
N GLU A 432 15.86 -28.49 9.60
CA GLU A 432 14.99 -27.37 10.01
C GLU A 432 15.05 -27.06 11.52
N PHE A 433 15.14 -28.09 12.36
CA PHE A 433 15.26 -27.93 13.81
C PHE A 433 16.60 -27.28 14.22
N THR A 434 17.63 -27.31 13.37
CA THR A 434 18.91 -26.64 13.65
C THR A 434 18.72 -25.14 13.81
N PHE A 435 17.79 -24.51 13.07
CA PHE A 435 17.51 -23.08 13.21
C PHE A 435 16.93 -22.72 14.59
N ARG A 436 16.23 -23.67 15.23
CA ARG A 436 15.67 -23.54 16.59
C ARG A 436 16.58 -24.13 17.69
N ALA A 437 17.70 -24.76 17.36
CA ALA A 437 18.62 -25.30 18.36
C ALA A 437 19.27 -24.15 19.17
N SER A 438 19.77 -24.43 20.38
CA SER A 438 20.49 -23.40 21.15
C SER A 438 21.68 -22.82 20.36
N LYS A 439 22.13 -21.62 20.73
CA LYS A 439 23.27 -20.95 20.09
C LYS A 439 24.51 -21.85 20.00
N GLU A 440 24.79 -22.60 21.06
CA GLU A 440 25.90 -23.55 21.15
C GLU A 440 25.74 -24.73 20.19
N MET A 441 24.53 -25.28 20.08
CA MET A 441 24.24 -26.41 19.20
C MET A 441 24.27 -26.01 17.72
N ARG A 442 23.75 -24.84 17.38
CA ARG A 442 23.92 -24.24 16.03
C ARG A 442 25.39 -24.08 15.68
N GLN A 443 26.22 -23.60 16.61
CA GLN A 443 27.64 -23.42 16.38
C GLN A 443 28.35 -24.77 16.21
N THR A 444 27.98 -25.76 17.01
CA THR A 444 28.52 -27.12 16.91
C THR A 444 28.27 -27.75 15.54
N PHE A 445 27.07 -27.56 14.98
CA PHE A 445 26.75 -28.02 13.62
C PHE A 445 27.58 -27.29 12.56
N LEU A 446 27.70 -25.95 12.66
CA LEU A 446 28.53 -25.16 11.75
C LEU A 446 29.99 -25.60 11.80
N ASP A 447 30.57 -25.75 12.98
CA ASP A 447 31.96 -26.18 13.16
C ASP A 447 32.21 -27.54 12.50
N ALA A 448 31.29 -28.50 12.67
CA ALA A 448 31.38 -29.81 12.04
C ALA A 448 31.26 -29.76 10.51
N LEU A 449 30.36 -28.92 9.98
CA LEU A 449 30.21 -28.71 8.54
C LEU A 449 31.49 -28.12 7.92
N TYR A 450 32.07 -27.12 8.56
CA TYR A 450 33.32 -26.48 8.11
C TYR A 450 34.57 -27.34 8.38
N GLN A 451 34.52 -28.29 9.31
CA GLN A 451 35.57 -29.29 9.50
C GLN A 451 35.66 -30.29 8.36
N GLY A 452 34.51 -30.70 7.79
CA GLY A 452 34.49 -31.61 6.64
C GLY A 452 34.74 -30.89 5.31
N ASP A 453 33.83 -30.00 4.90
CA ASP A 453 33.86 -29.38 3.56
C ASP A 453 34.50 -27.97 3.55
N GLY A 454 34.89 -27.46 4.72
CA GLY A 454 35.40 -26.11 4.88
C GLY A 454 36.94 -26.03 4.84
N CYS A 455 37.44 -24.86 4.47
CA CYS A 455 38.88 -24.58 4.46
C CYS A 455 39.18 -23.24 5.12
N PHE A 456 40.13 -23.22 6.05
CA PHE A 456 40.68 -21.97 6.60
C PHE A 456 41.80 -21.43 5.71
N VAL A 457 41.52 -20.32 5.03
CA VAL A 457 42.47 -19.68 4.11
C VAL A 457 43.34 -18.68 4.89
N LYS A 458 44.45 -19.16 5.45
CA LYS A 458 45.40 -18.38 6.27
C LYS A 458 45.78 -17.03 5.66
N LYS A 459 46.07 -16.99 4.36
CA LYS A 459 46.47 -15.76 3.63
C LYS A 459 45.38 -14.68 3.59
N ARG A 460 44.10 -15.07 3.71
CA ARG A 460 42.94 -14.17 3.64
C ARG A 460 42.23 -14.00 4.98
N ASN A 461 42.70 -14.69 6.03
CA ASN A 461 42.04 -14.78 7.33
C ASN A 461 40.52 -15.01 7.19
N CYS A 462 40.18 -16.10 6.50
CA CYS A 462 38.81 -16.39 6.06
C CYS A 462 38.51 -17.88 6.20
N LEU A 463 37.35 -18.20 6.77
CA LEU A 463 36.79 -19.54 6.84
C LEU A 463 35.80 -19.71 5.67
N SER A 464 36.07 -20.66 4.77
CA SER A 464 35.38 -20.81 3.48
C SER A 464 34.74 -22.18 3.35
N LEU A 465 33.45 -22.24 3.03
CA LEU A 465 32.70 -23.45 2.69
C LEU A 465 32.34 -23.43 1.21
N THR A 466 32.53 -24.51 0.47
CA THR A 466 32.13 -24.60 -0.95
C THR A 466 31.13 -25.74 -1.16
N THR A 467 30.03 -25.47 -1.86
CA THR A 467 28.97 -26.46 -2.13
C THR A 467 28.34 -26.26 -3.52
N VAL A 468 27.78 -27.32 -4.09
CA VAL A 468 26.95 -27.26 -5.32
C VAL A 468 25.46 -27.05 -5.03
N SER A 469 25.04 -27.11 -3.75
CA SER A 469 23.66 -26.85 -3.34
C SER A 469 23.45 -25.37 -3.06
N LYS A 470 22.64 -24.70 -3.90
CA LYS A 470 22.21 -23.30 -3.67
C LYS A 470 21.49 -23.16 -2.33
N SER A 471 20.65 -24.14 -2.01
CA SER A 471 19.83 -24.11 -0.80
C SER A 471 20.68 -24.33 0.46
N LEU A 472 21.69 -25.21 0.45
CA LEU A 472 22.64 -25.33 1.56
C LEU A 472 23.41 -24.03 1.77
N ALA A 473 23.88 -23.41 0.69
CA ALA A 473 24.58 -22.13 0.79
C ALA A 473 23.69 -21.05 1.44
N ASN A 474 22.40 -21.01 1.06
CA ASN A 474 21.45 -20.08 1.67
C ASN A 474 21.14 -20.42 3.14
N ASP A 475 20.91 -21.69 3.45
CA ASP A 475 20.64 -22.16 4.82
C ASP A 475 21.81 -21.78 5.76
N VAL A 476 23.06 -21.97 5.31
CA VAL A 476 24.27 -21.60 6.08
C VAL A 476 24.39 -20.09 6.27
N LEU A 477 24.02 -19.27 5.26
CA LEU A 477 23.99 -17.80 5.41
C LEU A 477 23.00 -17.37 6.50
N TYR A 478 21.79 -17.92 6.51
CA TYR A 478 20.79 -17.63 7.55
C TYR A 478 21.19 -18.17 8.91
N LEU A 479 21.84 -19.33 8.97
CA LEU A 479 22.33 -19.90 10.22
C LEU A 479 23.44 -19.04 10.85
N TRP A 480 24.34 -18.47 10.03
CA TRP A 480 25.31 -17.47 10.50
C TRP A 480 24.65 -16.17 10.96
N LEU A 481 23.58 -15.71 10.30
CA LEU A 481 22.80 -14.56 10.78
C LEU A 481 22.20 -14.82 12.17
N MET A 482 21.74 -16.03 12.47
CA MET A 482 21.28 -16.42 13.81
C MET A 482 22.41 -16.54 14.84
N GLN A 483 23.67 -16.55 14.40
CA GLN A 483 24.86 -16.42 15.24
C GLN A 483 25.36 -14.98 15.38
N SER A 484 24.64 -14.01 14.81
CA SER A 484 25.07 -12.62 14.70
C SER A 484 26.37 -12.44 13.90
N VAL A 485 26.62 -13.31 12.92
CA VAL A 485 27.79 -13.29 12.04
C VAL A 485 27.37 -12.97 10.61
N LEU A 486 27.99 -11.96 10.01
CA LEU A 486 27.68 -11.55 8.64
C LEU A 486 28.56 -12.30 7.62
N ALA A 487 28.11 -13.49 7.22
CA ALA A 487 28.77 -14.25 6.17
C ALA A 487 28.60 -13.62 4.77
N THR A 488 29.55 -13.90 3.87
CA THR A 488 29.54 -13.51 2.45
C THR A 488 29.37 -14.72 1.55
N THR A 489 28.82 -14.54 0.34
CA THR A 489 28.67 -15.61 -0.63
C THR A 489 29.20 -15.23 -2.01
N HIS A 490 29.74 -16.21 -2.72
CA HIS A 490 30.21 -16.08 -4.09
C HIS A 490 29.77 -17.31 -4.87
N HIS A 491 29.43 -17.14 -6.15
CA HIS A 491 29.19 -18.29 -7.02
C HIS A 491 30.04 -18.20 -8.29
N ARG A 492 30.45 -19.35 -8.79
CA ARG A 492 31.17 -19.49 -10.07
C ARG A 492 30.64 -20.69 -10.82
N THR A 493 30.40 -20.51 -12.10
CA THR A 493 30.07 -21.60 -13.02
C THR A 493 31.38 -22.28 -13.43
N MET A 494 31.47 -23.59 -13.24
CA MET A 494 32.60 -24.39 -13.74
C MET A 494 32.10 -25.34 -14.83
N GLN A 495 32.85 -25.41 -15.93
CA GLN A 495 32.79 -26.55 -16.85
C GLN A 495 33.56 -27.68 -16.19
N GLY A 496 32.83 -28.63 -15.59
CA GLY A 496 33.43 -29.86 -15.08
C GLY A 496 33.70 -30.87 -16.21
N LEU A 497 34.16 -32.07 -15.85
CA LEU A 497 34.29 -33.24 -16.74
C LEU A 497 32.94 -33.81 -17.23
N GLY A 498 31.81 -33.24 -16.80
CA GLY A 498 30.46 -33.67 -17.18
C GLY A 498 29.88 -32.83 -18.33
N THR A 499 28.81 -33.32 -18.95
CA THR A 499 28.16 -32.72 -20.13
C THR A 499 27.50 -31.35 -19.89
N PHE A 500 27.31 -30.92 -18.64
CA PHE A 500 26.64 -29.66 -18.30
C PHE A 500 27.41 -28.83 -17.27
N PRO A 501 27.47 -27.49 -17.43
CA PRO A 501 28.12 -26.60 -16.46
C PRO A 501 27.44 -26.69 -15.09
N SER A 502 28.25 -26.70 -14.01
CA SER A 502 27.77 -26.75 -12.63
C SER A 502 28.16 -25.47 -11.89
N VAL A 503 27.20 -24.88 -11.15
CA VAL A 503 27.44 -23.69 -10.34
C VAL A 503 27.92 -24.12 -8.95
N LEU A 504 29.10 -23.64 -8.55
CA LEU A 504 29.59 -23.79 -7.19
C LEU A 504 29.30 -22.51 -6.41
N TYR A 505 28.72 -22.67 -5.23
CA TYR A 505 28.48 -21.64 -4.23
C TYR A 505 29.54 -21.74 -3.14
N ARG A 506 30.07 -20.59 -2.74
CA ARG A 506 31.05 -20.45 -1.66
C ARG A 506 30.49 -19.52 -0.60
N VAL A 507 30.62 -19.88 0.67
CA VAL A 507 30.21 -19.09 1.83
C VAL A 507 31.42 -18.82 2.71
N ASP A 508 31.77 -17.54 2.85
CA ASP A 508 33.01 -17.07 3.46
C ASP A 508 32.70 -16.21 4.70
N VAL A 509 33.32 -16.55 5.84
CA VAL A 509 33.35 -15.80 7.09
C VAL A 509 34.74 -15.18 7.27
N HIS A 510 34.83 -13.93 7.72
CA HIS A 510 36.07 -13.14 7.74
C HIS A 510 36.38 -12.56 9.12
N GLY A 511 37.66 -12.23 9.38
CA GLY A 511 38.06 -11.36 10.48
C GLY A 511 37.85 -11.96 11.88
N GLN A 512 37.35 -11.14 12.82
CA GLN A 512 37.09 -11.55 14.21
C GLN A 512 35.87 -12.48 14.33
N ASP A 513 34.92 -12.46 13.38
CA ASP A 513 33.74 -13.32 13.41
C ASP A 513 34.10 -14.82 13.32
N ILE A 514 35.30 -15.14 12.83
CA ILE A 514 35.84 -16.50 12.82
C ILE A 514 36.02 -17.04 14.25
N LEU A 515 36.23 -16.15 15.24
CA LEU A 515 36.38 -16.54 16.65
C LEU A 515 35.11 -17.12 17.27
N VAL A 516 33.94 -16.90 16.64
CA VAL A 516 32.71 -17.57 17.04
C VAL A 516 32.80 -19.09 16.76
N SER A 517 33.66 -19.50 15.82
CA SER A 517 33.97 -20.90 15.56
C SER A 517 35.10 -21.42 16.44
N ASN A 518 34.91 -22.62 17.01
CA ASN A 518 35.93 -23.29 17.82
C ASN A 518 37.14 -23.78 17.00
N LEU A 519 37.08 -23.70 15.66
CA LEU A 519 38.18 -24.05 14.76
C LEU A 519 39.36 -23.07 14.84
N ALA A 520 39.09 -21.78 15.06
CA ALA A 520 40.14 -20.75 15.09
C ALA A 520 40.88 -20.69 16.43
N THR A 521 40.21 -21.01 17.54
CA THR A 521 40.78 -21.01 18.89
C THR A 521 41.74 -22.18 19.14
N GLN A 522 41.70 -23.25 18.35
CA GLN A 522 42.60 -24.42 18.49
C GLN A 522 43.99 -24.25 17.84
N GLN A 523 44.23 -23.21 17.01
CA GLN A 523 45.56 -22.95 16.46
C GLN A 523 46.44 -22.18 17.47
N LYS A 524 47.17 -22.93 18.30
CA LYS A 524 48.00 -22.47 19.45
C LYS A 524 49.09 -21.39 19.18
N ASN A 525 49.28 -20.88 17.96
CA ASN A 525 50.34 -19.90 17.64
C ASN A 525 49.93 -18.93 16.52
N PHE A 526 48.83 -18.20 16.70
CA PHE A 526 48.38 -17.21 15.71
C PHE A 526 48.55 -15.78 16.20
N ARG A 527 49.44 -15.00 15.56
CA ARG A 527 49.60 -13.55 15.75
C ARG A 527 48.80 -12.81 14.67
N TRP A 528 47.86 -11.97 15.09
CA TRP A 528 47.06 -11.13 14.20
C TRP A 528 47.94 -10.06 13.54
N LYS A 529 47.88 -9.92 12.21
CA LYS A 529 48.18 -8.65 11.54
C LYS A 529 46.88 -7.87 11.50
N THR A 530 46.81 -6.78 12.25
CA THR A 530 45.61 -5.96 12.57
C THR A 530 44.95 -5.26 11.37
N SER A 531 45.43 -5.48 10.15
CA SER A 531 45.15 -4.60 9.02
C SER A 531 44.72 -5.32 7.74
N TYR A 532 43.75 -6.25 7.76
CA TYR A 532 43.11 -6.70 6.50
C TYR A 532 41.63 -7.12 6.61
N ARG A 533 40.82 -6.52 5.72
CA ARG A 533 39.42 -6.77 5.31
C ARG A 533 38.45 -7.22 6.41
N THR A 534 38.07 -6.28 7.28
CA THR A 534 36.67 -6.22 7.72
C THR A 534 35.81 -6.07 6.45
N ILE A 535 34.72 -6.81 6.32
CA ILE A 535 33.70 -6.48 5.30
C ILE A 535 33.40 -5.00 5.54
N THR A 536 33.69 -4.13 4.58
CA THR A 536 33.40 -2.70 4.71
C THR A 536 31.88 -2.53 4.74
N THR A 537 31.32 -2.67 5.94
CA THR A 537 29.98 -2.22 6.31
C THR A 537 30.00 -0.73 6.68
N GLU A 538 31.17 -0.08 6.64
CA GLU A 538 31.37 1.26 7.18
C GLU A 538 31.75 2.28 6.10
N THR A 539 30.90 3.30 5.96
CA THR A 539 31.34 4.69 5.80
C THR A 539 31.58 5.28 7.18
N ASN A 540 32.67 6.04 7.37
CA ASN A 540 33.06 6.69 8.64
C ASN A 540 31.94 7.55 9.28
N SER A 541 30.90 7.91 8.53
CA SER A 541 29.76 8.74 8.93
C SER A 541 28.62 7.98 9.63
N SER A 542 28.68 6.64 9.70
CA SER A 542 27.54 5.75 10.02
C SER A 542 27.58 5.09 11.41
N GLN A 543 28.53 5.48 12.28
CA GLN A 543 28.63 4.97 13.67
C GLN A 543 27.37 5.19 14.54
N ILE A 544 26.44 6.04 14.09
CA ILE A 544 25.19 6.35 14.81
C ILE A 544 24.06 5.32 14.50
N LEU A 545 24.16 4.50 13.43
CA LEU A 545 23.06 3.60 13.01
C LEU A 545 23.39 2.10 12.95
N VAL A 546 24.61 1.69 13.30
CA VAL A 546 24.95 0.27 13.49
C VAL A 546 24.48 -0.17 14.88
N GLN A 547 23.16 -0.26 15.07
CA GLN A 547 22.60 -1.00 16.19
C GLN A 547 22.83 -2.51 15.97
N GLN A 548 22.85 -3.31 17.03
CA GLN A 548 23.39 -4.69 17.04
C GLN A 548 22.75 -5.66 16.02
N HIS A 549 21.59 -5.35 15.42
CA HIS A 549 20.81 -6.29 14.62
C HIS A 549 20.65 -5.96 13.12
N LEU A 550 20.98 -4.74 12.67
CA LEU A 550 20.87 -4.31 11.26
C LEU A 550 22.25 -4.09 10.64
N CYS A 551 22.37 -4.35 9.33
CA CYS A 551 23.55 -3.98 8.55
C CYS A 551 23.16 -3.33 7.23
N LEU A 552 24.12 -2.58 6.70
CA LEU A 552 24.02 -1.87 5.45
C LEU A 552 24.86 -2.57 4.40
N LEU A 553 24.23 -3.00 3.32
CA LEU A 553 24.89 -3.73 2.25
C LEU A 553 24.96 -2.88 0.99
N LYS A 554 26.17 -2.63 0.51
CA LYS A 554 26.37 -1.87 -0.71
C LYS A 554 25.92 -2.69 -1.92
N ILE A 555 25.02 -2.17 -2.74
CA ILE A 555 24.62 -2.82 -4.01
C ILE A 555 25.84 -2.85 -4.95
N LYS A 556 26.19 -4.03 -5.46
CA LYS A 556 27.24 -4.24 -6.47
C LYS A 556 26.67 -4.28 -7.87
N ASP A 557 25.52 -4.91 -8.05
CA ASP A 557 24.96 -5.16 -9.37
C ASP A 557 23.44 -5.15 -9.35
N ILE A 558 22.83 -4.75 -10.46
CA ILE A 558 21.39 -4.76 -10.70
C ILE A 558 21.20 -5.24 -12.14
N GLU A 559 20.60 -6.42 -12.31
CA GLU A 559 20.36 -7.06 -13.61
C GLU A 559 18.85 -7.04 -13.90
N VAL A 560 18.44 -6.56 -15.08
CA VAL A 560 17.04 -6.65 -15.53
C VAL A 560 16.79 -8.03 -16.12
N ILE A 561 15.73 -8.70 -15.68
CA ILE A 561 15.29 -10.01 -16.17
C ILE A 561 14.07 -9.81 -17.06
N THR A 562 14.24 -10.03 -18.37
CA THR A 562 13.21 -9.81 -19.38
C THR A 562 12.28 -11.01 -19.56
N GLU A 563 12.74 -12.23 -19.31
CA GLU A 563 11.99 -13.47 -19.53
C GLU A 563 11.90 -14.35 -18.28
N GLY A 564 10.82 -15.13 -18.17
CA GLY A 564 10.54 -16.02 -17.04
C GLY A 564 9.75 -15.34 -15.91
N TYR A 565 9.07 -16.16 -15.11
CA TYR A 565 8.21 -15.78 -13.98
C TYR A 565 6.89 -15.12 -14.38
N ASP A 566 5.90 -15.93 -14.78
CA ASP A 566 4.55 -15.45 -15.10
C ASP A 566 3.78 -14.94 -13.86
N ASN A 567 4.09 -15.51 -12.70
CA ASN A 567 3.52 -15.11 -11.41
C ASN A 567 4.57 -14.50 -10.49
N VAL A 568 4.14 -13.50 -9.72
CA VAL A 568 4.90 -12.81 -8.68
C VAL A 568 4.11 -12.83 -7.37
N TYR A 569 4.84 -12.79 -6.25
CA TYR A 569 4.31 -13.10 -4.93
C TYR A 569 4.72 -12.06 -3.90
N ASP A 570 3.86 -11.77 -2.92
CA ASP A 570 4.17 -10.82 -1.84
C ASP A 570 3.53 -11.27 -0.51
N LEU A 571 4.00 -10.69 0.60
CA LEU A 571 3.50 -10.94 1.95
C LEU A 571 3.09 -9.63 2.62
N SER A 572 1.98 -9.64 3.36
CA SER A 572 1.59 -8.54 4.23
C SER A 572 1.88 -8.86 5.69
N VAL A 573 2.71 -8.02 6.32
CA VAL A 573 3.05 -8.07 7.75
C VAL A 573 2.54 -6.79 8.40
N PRO A 574 1.40 -6.82 9.11
CA PRO A 574 0.84 -5.64 9.77
C PRO A 574 1.81 -4.98 10.74
N GLU A 575 1.62 -3.67 10.98
CA GLU A 575 2.42 -2.79 11.85
C GLU A 575 3.86 -2.52 11.37
N HIS A 576 4.60 -3.56 10.96
CA HIS A 576 6.02 -3.46 10.62
C HIS A 576 6.23 -3.21 9.13
N GLU A 577 5.31 -3.73 8.30
CA GLU A 577 5.26 -3.46 6.86
C GLU A 577 6.53 -3.91 6.10
N ASN A 578 7.14 -4.99 6.59
CA ASN A 578 8.33 -5.56 5.99
C ASN A 578 8.52 -7.04 6.35
N PHE A 579 9.35 -7.72 5.58
CA PHE A 579 9.82 -9.08 5.85
C PHE A 579 11.22 -9.31 5.27
N VAL A 580 11.87 -10.42 5.63
CA VAL A 580 13.19 -10.80 5.08
C VAL A 580 13.05 -11.80 3.94
N GLY A 581 13.54 -11.44 2.76
CA GLY A 581 13.56 -12.28 1.57
C GLY A 581 14.90 -12.27 0.85
N GLY A 582 15.10 -13.22 -0.05
CA GLY A 582 16.28 -13.33 -0.90
C GLY A 582 17.44 -14.11 -0.30
N MET A 583 18.43 -14.42 -1.14
CA MET A 583 19.58 -15.21 -0.76
C MET A 583 20.44 -14.48 0.28
N GLY A 584 20.53 -15.05 1.48
CA GLY A 584 21.21 -14.51 2.65
C GLY A 584 20.47 -13.38 3.36
N GLY A 585 19.21 -13.10 3.00
CA GLY A 585 18.32 -12.17 3.67
C GLY A 585 18.55 -10.70 3.36
N ILE A 586 17.52 -10.06 2.79
CA ILE A 586 17.40 -8.62 2.53
C ILE A 586 16.02 -8.17 3.02
N ALA A 587 15.94 -6.97 3.59
CA ALA A 587 14.69 -6.40 4.07
C ALA A 587 13.83 -5.89 2.89
N CYS A 588 12.63 -6.46 2.75
CA CYS A 588 11.65 -6.15 1.70
C CYS A 588 10.49 -5.36 2.31
N HIS A 589 10.04 -4.31 1.64
CA HIS A 589 8.84 -3.57 2.04
C HIS A 589 7.59 -4.32 1.60
N ASN A 590 6.52 -4.30 2.38
CA ASN A 590 5.25 -4.87 1.96
C ASN A 590 4.56 -3.99 0.89
N SER A 591 3.55 -4.51 0.21
CA SER A 591 2.60 -3.65 -0.49
C SER A 591 1.77 -2.83 0.52
N ARG A 592 2.09 -1.54 0.73
CA ARG A 592 1.27 -0.61 1.55
C ARG A 592 0.28 0.12 0.65
N GLY A 593 -1.01 -0.08 0.91
CA GLY A 593 -2.10 0.57 0.19
C GLY A 593 -2.21 2.06 0.50
N GLN A 594 -2.04 2.92 -0.51
CA GLN A 594 -2.45 4.33 -0.43
C GLN A 594 -3.90 4.46 -0.95
N GLN A 595 -4.82 4.69 0.00
CA GLN A 595 -6.18 5.24 -0.11
C GLN A 595 -7.23 4.49 -0.97
N GLY A 596 -8.00 3.63 -0.31
CA GLY A 596 -9.31 3.11 -0.74
C GLY A 596 -10.36 3.27 0.37
N ILE A 597 -10.38 4.44 1.02
CA ILE A 597 -11.20 4.69 2.23
C ILE A 597 -12.53 5.38 1.88
N GLY A 598 -12.63 6.08 0.73
CA GLY A 598 -13.70 7.02 0.39
C GLY A 598 -15.13 6.54 0.65
N ILE A 599 -15.74 5.82 -0.31
CA ILE A 599 -17.13 5.40 -0.19
C ILE A 599 -17.35 4.32 0.90
N SER A 600 -16.35 3.45 1.13
CA SER A 600 -16.40 2.42 2.17
C SER A 600 -16.46 3.01 3.59
N ALA A 601 -15.91 4.22 3.82
CA ALA A 601 -16.05 4.94 5.08
C ALA A 601 -17.49 5.42 5.32
N ALA A 602 -18.19 5.86 4.27
CA ALA A 602 -19.60 6.24 4.37
C ALA A 602 -20.49 5.02 4.66
N VAL A 603 -20.23 3.88 4.01
CA VAL A 603 -20.90 2.60 4.30
C VAL A 603 -20.67 2.17 5.74
N LEU A 604 -19.42 2.22 6.23
CA LEU A 604 -19.10 1.88 7.61
C LEU A 604 -19.81 2.81 8.61
N TYR A 605 -19.84 4.12 8.34
CA TYR A 605 -20.55 5.07 9.19
C TYR A 605 -22.04 4.78 9.26
N ALA A 606 -22.69 4.54 8.12
CA ALA A 606 -24.10 4.18 8.03
C ALA A 606 -24.39 2.91 8.85
N GLN A 607 -23.58 1.87 8.68
CA GLN A 607 -23.72 0.63 9.43
C GLN A 607 -23.53 0.83 10.94
N LEU A 608 -22.51 1.56 11.38
CA LEU A 608 -22.24 1.76 12.81
C LEU A 608 -23.33 2.60 13.50
N THR A 609 -23.99 3.49 12.77
CA THR A 609 -25.00 4.40 13.34
C THR A 609 -26.43 3.85 13.27
N THR A 610 -26.80 3.16 12.19
CA THR A 610 -28.17 2.65 12.02
C THR A 610 -28.30 1.13 12.11
N GLY A 611 -27.19 0.40 11.96
CA GLY A 611 -27.17 -1.06 11.90
C GLY A 611 -27.77 -1.65 10.61
N LYS A 612 -28.15 -0.81 9.64
CA LYS A 612 -28.76 -1.26 8.38
C LYS A 612 -27.70 -1.48 7.29
N PRO A 613 -27.93 -2.41 6.35
CA PRO A 613 -27.02 -2.64 5.24
C PRO A 613 -27.06 -1.51 4.22
N ALA A 614 -25.94 -1.28 3.54
CA ALA A 614 -25.88 -0.43 2.35
C ALA A 614 -26.58 -1.14 1.18
N ARG A 615 -27.46 -0.43 0.48
CA ARG A 615 -28.22 -0.98 -0.65
C ARG A 615 -27.65 -0.45 -1.95
N ILE A 616 -27.28 -1.34 -2.87
CA ILE A 616 -26.55 -0.97 -4.08
C ILE A 616 -27.19 -1.66 -5.26
N THR A 617 -27.64 -0.89 -6.24
CA THR A 617 -28.10 -1.40 -7.52
C THR A 617 -27.12 -0.95 -8.59
N SER A 618 -26.66 -1.86 -9.45
CA SER A 618 -25.79 -1.46 -10.56
C SER A 618 -26.06 -2.27 -11.81
N LYS A 619 -25.98 -1.60 -12.96
CA LYS A 619 -26.22 -2.18 -14.29
C LYS A 619 -25.16 -1.65 -15.25
N THR A 620 -24.51 -2.56 -15.96
CA THR A 620 -23.36 -2.20 -16.81
C THR A 620 -23.77 -1.83 -18.23
N GLU A 621 -24.83 -2.43 -18.76
CA GLU A 621 -25.30 -2.23 -20.13
C GLU A 621 -26.82 -2.48 -20.21
N LYS A 622 -27.47 -1.89 -21.22
CA LYS A 622 -28.93 -1.97 -21.44
C LYS A 622 -29.48 -3.39 -21.44
N ASN A 623 -28.75 -4.31 -22.06
CA ASN A 623 -29.15 -5.71 -22.26
C ASN A 623 -28.66 -6.66 -21.15
N LYS A 624 -28.02 -6.15 -20.10
CA LYS A 624 -27.55 -6.95 -18.96
C LYS A 624 -28.51 -6.78 -17.76
N PRO A 625 -28.65 -7.80 -16.91
CA PRO A 625 -29.45 -7.69 -15.70
C PRO A 625 -28.85 -6.63 -14.77
N ALA A 626 -29.70 -5.89 -14.04
CA ALA A 626 -29.25 -5.04 -12.95
C ALA A 626 -29.08 -5.90 -11.69
N HIS A 627 -27.98 -5.71 -10.98
CA HIS A 627 -27.69 -6.45 -9.76
C HIS A 627 -27.95 -5.58 -8.53
N TYR A 628 -28.79 -6.07 -7.62
CA TYR A 628 -29.11 -5.46 -6.34
C TYR A 628 -28.40 -6.20 -5.20
N PHE A 629 -27.71 -5.45 -4.36
CA PHE A 629 -26.97 -5.92 -3.21
C PHE A 629 -27.40 -5.21 -1.92
N GLU A 630 -27.47 -5.97 -0.83
CA GLU A 630 -27.45 -5.44 0.54
C GLU A 630 -26.15 -5.88 1.20
N LEU A 631 -25.34 -4.92 1.65
CA LEU A 631 -23.99 -5.15 2.12
C LEU A 631 -23.78 -4.64 3.54
N HIS A 632 -23.09 -5.45 4.34
CA HIS A 632 -22.43 -5.06 5.58
C HIS A 632 -20.92 -5.18 5.45
N ILE A 633 -20.19 -4.44 6.28
CA ILE A 633 -18.76 -4.57 6.49
C ILE A 633 -18.55 -5.38 7.77
N ASP A 634 -17.92 -6.55 7.67
CA ASP A 634 -17.40 -7.21 8.85
C ASP A 634 -16.26 -6.35 9.42
N THR A 635 -16.53 -5.67 10.52
CA THR A 635 -15.59 -4.71 11.12
C THR A 635 -14.39 -5.37 11.80
N GLN A 636 -14.44 -6.69 12.04
CA GLN A 636 -13.32 -7.45 12.57
C GLN A 636 -12.39 -7.90 11.44
N LYS A 637 -12.95 -8.37 10.32
CA LYS A 637 -12.18 -8.93 9.19
C LYS A 637 -11.89 -7.95 8.06
N ASN A 638 -12.56 -6.79 8.02
CA ASN A 638 -12.56 -5.89 6.87
C ASN A 638 -12.99 -6.60 5.57
N GLU A 639 -14.01 -7.44 5.66
CA GLU A 639 -14.54 -8.19 4.52
C GLU A 639 -16.01 -7.82 4.27
N PRO A 640 -16.46 -7.87 3.01
CA PRO A 640 -17.85 -7.60 2.68
C PRO A 640 -18.73 -8.78 3.09
N GLU A 641 -19.76 -8.51 3.90
CA GLU A 641 -20.82 -9.43 4.24
C GLU A 641 -22.04 -9.14 3.33
N ILE A 642 -22.35 -10.07 2.43
CA ILE A 642 -23.46 -9.94 1.49
C ILE A 642 -24.73 -10.49 2.17
N VAL A 643 -25.67 -9.60 2.49
CA VAL A 643 -26.98 -9.95 3.08
C VAL A 643 -27.96 -10.39 1.97
N VAL A 644 -27.96 -9.66 0.85
CA VAL A 644 -28.80 -9.96 -0.31
C VAL A 644 -27.98 -9.79 -1.60
N ASP A 645 -28.14 -10.71 -2.54
CA ASP A 645 -27.68 -10.62 -3.93
C ASP A 645 -28.81 -11.14 -4.83
N LYS A 646 -29.42 -10.26 -5.61
CA LYS A 646 -30.49 -10.63 -6.56
C LYS A 646 -30.44 -9.77 -7.82
N GLU A 647 -31.01 -10.29 -8.88
CA GLU A 647 -31.25 -9.52 -10.11
C GLU A 647 -32.58 -8.79 -9.99
N VAL A 648 -32.60 -7.53 -10.42
CA VAL A 648 -33.80 -6.67 -10.42
C VAL A 648 -34.01 -6.07 -11.79
N GLU A 649 -35.27 -5.82 -12.14
CA GLU A 649 -35.57 -4.98 -13.30
C GLU A 649 -35.34 -3.52 -12.91
N TRP A 650 -34.48 -2.86 -13.68
CA TRP A 650 -34.17 -1.44 -13.52
C TRP A 650 -34.16 -0.78 -14.90
N ALA A 651 -34.96 0.28 -15.02
CA ALA A 651 -35.24 0.96 -16.28
C ALA A 651 -34.02 1.67 -16.87
N ALA A 652 -33.06 2.07 -16.03
CA ALA A 652 -31.81 2.70 -16.48
C ALA A 652 -31.08 1.80 -17.49
N GLU A 653 -30.44 2.39 -18.50
CA GLU A 653 -29.65 1.63 -19.47
C GLU A 653 -28.35 1.11 -18.85
N HIS A 654 -27.67 1.96 -18.09
CA HIS A 654 -26.49 1.67 -17.29
C HIS A 654 -26.42 2.68 -16.13
N GLY A 655 -25.68 2.34 -15.08
CA GLY A 655 -25.51 3.24 -13.94
C GLY A 655 -25.31 2.52 -12.61
N THR A 656 -25.17 3.31 -11.55
CA THR A 656 -25.12 2.83 -10.17
C THR A 656 -26.04 3.65 -9.28
N ARG A 657 -26.76 2.98 -8.39
CA ARG A 657 -27.63 3.56 -7.36
C ARG A 657 -27.20 3.06 -6.00
N ILE A 658 -26.90 3.97 -5.09
CA ILE A 658 -26.42 3.70 -3.72
C ILE A 658 -27.42 4.29 -2.73
N GLU A 659 -27.92 3.50 -1.79
CA GLU A 659 -28.73 3.96 -0.67
C GLU A 659 -28.06 3.65 0.68
N LEU A 660 -27.92 4.67 1.51
CA LEU A 660 -27.33 4.59 2.84
C LEU A 660 -28.29 5.19 3.88
N ASP A 661 -28.58 4.43 4.93
CA ASP A 661 -29.32 4.91 6.10
C ASP A 661 -28.28 5.29 7.18
N LEU A 662 -28.18 6.57 7.55
CA LEU A 662 -27.22 7.05 8.55
C LEU A 662 -27.85 7.98 9.59
N GLU A 663 -27.25 8.05 10.78
CA GLU A 663 -27.57 9.07 11.78
C GLU A 663 -26.87 10.40 11.40
N ALA A 664 -27.66 11.44 11.18
CA ALA A 664 -27.19 12.68 10.58
C ALA A 664 -28.03 13.88 11.06
N SER A 665 -27.59 15.09 10.72
CA SER A 665 -28.37 16.31 10.97
C SER A 665 -28.37 17.20 9.72
N TYR A 666 -29.57 17.52 9.24
CA TYR A 666 -29.76 18.44 8.13
C TYR A 666 -30.01 19.86 8.63
N GLN A 667 -29.18 20.80 8.17
CA GLN A 667 -29.33 22.23 8.45
C GLN A 667 -28.97 23.05 7.20
N LYS A 668 -29.85 23.98 6.82
CA LYS A 668 -29.58 24.95 5.75
C LYS A 668 -28.47 25.92 6.16
N GLY A 669 -27.76 26.50 5.19
CA GLY A 669 -26.69 27.48 5.38
C GLY A 669 -25.43 27.18 4.55
N ASP A 670 -24.35 27.92 4.79
CA ASP A 670 -23.14 27.86 3.93
C ASP A 670 -22.38 26.52 4.00
N GLN A 671 -22.54 25.78 5.10
CA GLN A 671 -21.94 24.45 5.31
C GLN A 671 -23.01 23.34 5.22
N SER A 672 -23.95 23.49 4.30
CA SER A 672 -25.04 22.53 4.07
C SER A 672 -24.79 21.66 2.84
N VAL A 673 -25.56 20.57 2.76
CA VAL A 673 -25.64 19.71 1.57
C VAL A 673 -26.11 20.50 0.36
N ASP A 674 -27.12 21.36 0.55
CA ASP A 674 -27.68 22.21 -0.52
C ASP A 674 -26.59 23.09 -1.13
N GLN A 675 -25.75 23.70 -0.28
CA GLN A 675 -24.66 24.56 -0.73
C GLN A 675 -23.55 23.76 -1.44
N TYR A 676 -23.27 22.53 -1.00
CA TYR A 676 -22.31 21.65 -1.67
C TYR A 676 -22.78 21.25 -3.07
N LEU A 677 -24.03 20.79 -3.22
CA LEU A 677 -24.58 20.38 -4.52
C LEU A 677 -24.69 21.58 -5.46
N LYS A 678 -25.14 22.73 -4.96
CA LYS A 678 -25.12 23.99 -5.71
C LYS A 678 -23.72 24.37 -6.18
N ALA A 679 -22.72 24.30 -5.29
CA ALA A 679 -21.33 24.59 -5.65
C ALA A 679 -20.76 23.58 -6.65
N THR A 680 -21.14 22.30 -6.52
CA THR A 680 -20.76 21.22 -7.45
C THR A 680 -21.36 21.44 -8.85
N ALA A 681 -22.61 21.90 -8.93
CA ALA A 681 -23.26 22.26 -10.19
C ALA A 681 -22.63 23.50 -10.87
N ILE A 682 -22.09 24.45 -10.10
CA ILE A 682 -21.38 25.63 -10.64
C ILE A 682 -20.05 25.21 -11.28
N VAL A 683 -19.32 24.30 -10.64
CA VAL A 683 -17.95 23.94 -11.03
C VAL A 683 -17.91 22.82 -12.08
N ASN A 684 -19.00 22.07 -12.21
CA ASN A 684 -19.24 21.05 -13.24
C ASN A 684 -20.45 21.44 -14.11
N PRO A 685 -20.33 22.45 -14.99
CA PRO A 685 -21.46 22.95 -15.78
C PRO A 685 -22.01 21.92 -16.77
N HIS A 686 -21.26 20.87 -17.09
CA HIS A 686 -21.69 19.75 -17.93
C HIS A 686 -22.52 18.71 -17.21
N ALA A 687 -22.58 18.75 -15.87
CA ALA A 687 -23.37 17.83 -15.08
C ALA A 687 -24.78 18.38 -14.86
N GLN A 688 -25.77 17.49 -14.94
CA GLN A 688 -27.10 17.71 -14.42
C GLN A 688 -27.23 17.02 -13.07
N ILE A 689 -27.66 17.78 -12.06
CA ILE A 689 -27.87 17.25 -10.70
C ILE A 689 -29.31 17.49 -10.31
N VAL A 690 -30.07 16.44 -10.03
CA VAL A 690 -31.43 16.52 -9.47
C VAL A 690 -31.32 16.25 -7.98
N TYR A 691 -31.75 17.19 -7.15
CA TYR A 691 -31.63 17.07 -5.70
C TYR A 691 -33.00 17.19 -5.03
N VAL A 692 -33.40 16.15 -4.29
CA VAL A 692 -34.58 16.19 -3.43
C VAL A 692 -34.12 16.32 -1.99
N ASN A 693 -34.47 17.44 -1.36
CA ASN A 693 -34.08 17.70 0.03
C ASN A 693 -34.99 16.98 1.04
N PRO A 694 -34.65 16.98 2.35
CA PRO A 694 -35.46 16.31 3.37
C PRO A 694 -36.88 16.84 3.55
N LYS A 695 -37.21 18.00 2.97
CA LYS A 695 -38.56 18.57 2.97
C LYS A 695 -39.35 18.20 1.71
N ALA A 696 -38.85 17.27 0.91
CA ALA A 696 -39.38 16.88 -0.40
C ALA A 696 -39.44 18.05 -1.40
N GLU A 697 -38.59 19.07 -1.24
CA GLU A 697 -38.40 20.12 -2.24
C GLU A 697 -37.41 19.60 -3.29
N GLN A 698 -37.85 19.44 -4.54
CA GLN A 698 -37.00 19.09 -5.66
C GLN A 698 -36.32 20.33 -6.24
N ILE A 699 -35.00 20.24 -6.40
CA ILE A 699 -34.14 21.28 -6.96
C ILE A 699 -33.41 20.66 -8.14
N VAL A 700 -33.66 21.19 -9.33
CA VAL A 700 -33.01 20.73 -10.56
C VAL A 700 -31.89 21.70 -10.94
N PHE A 701 -30.67 21.20 -10.94
CA PHE A 701 -29.49 21.91 -11.43
C PHE A 701 -29.19 21.48 -12.87
N ALA A 702 -29.97 21.93 -13.85
CA ALA A 702 -29.89 21.54 -15.26
C ALA A 702 -28.54 21.88 -15.93
N ARG A 703 -27.94 20.99 -16.72
CA ARG A 703 -26.62 21.24 -17.35
C ARG A 703 -26.60 22.55 -18.17
N ALA A 704 -25.47 23.26 -18.12
CA ALA A 704 -25.23 24.49 -18.86
C ALA A 704 -24.35 24.29 -20.10
N ALA A 705 -23.68 23.14 -20.23
CA ALA A 705 -22.82 22.81 -21.36
C ALA A 705 -22.87 21.32 -21.70
N ASP A 706 -22.90 20.96 -22.99
CA ASP A 706 -22.87 19.55 -23.43
C ASP A 706 -21.47 19.04 -23.76
N LYS A 707 -20.44 19.72 -23.23
CA LYS A 707 -19.05 19.41 -23.51
C LYS A 707 -18.35 18.89 -22.27
N LEU A 708 -17.89 17.65 -22.35
CA LEU A 708 -17.06 17.05 -21.32
C LEU A 708 -15.69 17.74 -21.21
N PRO A 709 -15.13 17.79 -19.99
CA PRO A 709 -13.77 18.28 -19.76
C PRO A 709 -12.75 17.34 -20.44
N GLN A 710 -11.62 17.91 -20.84
CA GLN A 710 -10.53 17.10 -21.41
C GLN A 710 -9.89 16.24 -20.33
N GLN A 711 -9.46 15.03 -20.68
CA GLN A 711 -8.69 14.20 -19.76
C GLN A 711 -7.29 14.78 -19.55
N ALA A 712 -6.85 14.85 -18.29
CA ALA A 712 -5.52 15.32 -17.93
C ALA A 712 -4.45 14.37 -18.47
N LYS A 713 -3.39 14.91 -19.09
CA LYS A 713 -2.23 14.11 -19.49
C LYS A 713 -1.22 14.02 -18.36
N GLU A 714 -0.68 12.83 -18.15
CA GLU A 714 0.43 12.64 -17.21
C GLU A 714 1.68 13.38 -17.71
N ILE A 715 2.38 14.08 -16.81
CA ILE A 715 3.61 14.81 -17.12
C ILE A 715 4.74 14.46 -16.17
N LYS A 716 5.96 14.63 -16.68
CA LYS A 716 7.19 14.58 -15.88
C LYS A 716 7.29 15.77 -14.92
N PRO A 717 7.92 15.59 -13.74
CA PRO A 717 8.06 16.66 -12.77
C PRO A 717 8.88 17.83 -13.34
N HIS A 718 8.54 19.05 -12.92
CA HIS A 718 9.27 20.25 -13.31
C HIS A 718 10.42 20.53 -12.33
N PRO A 719 11.61 20.99 -12.78
CA PRO A 719 12.79 21.14 -11.92
C PRO A 719 12.58 21.99 -10.65
N TYR A 720 11.81 23.07 -10.73
CA TYR A 720 11.54 23.95 -9.57
C TYR A 720 10.78 23.28 -8.42
N GLY A 721 10.21 22.10 -8.64
CA GLY A 721 9.33 21.43 -7.69
C GLY A 721 9.87 20.18 -7.07
N VAL A 722 11.05 19.82 -7.52
CA VAL A 722 11.70 18.62 -7.09
C VAL A 722 12.62 19.02 -5.96
N GLU A 723 12.25 18.61 -4.75
CA GLU A 723 13.09 18.80 -3.58
C GLU A 723 14.36 17.94 -3.70
N LEU A 724 15.37 18.28 -2.91
CA LEU A 724 16.67 17.60 -2.93
C LEU A 724 16.53 16.08 -2.87
N GLY A 725 15.65 15.56 -2.01
CA GLY A 725 15.41 14.12 -1.86
C GLY A 725 14.85 13.49 -3.14
N THR A 726 13.99 14.20 -3.86
CA THR A 726 13.40 13.71 -5.10
C THR A 726 14.40 13.82 -6.26
N ILE A 727 15.22 14.88 -6.36
CA ILE A 727 16.31 14.95 -7.36
C ILE A 727 17.31 13.82 -7.11
N LEU A 728 17.63 13.53 -5.85
CA LEU A 728 18.48 12.40 -5.48
C LEU A 728 17.85 11.07 -5.93
N LYS A 729 16.53 10.88 -5.74
CA LYS A 729 15.80 9.69 -6.21
C LYS A 729 15.77 9.60 -7.74
N MET A 730 15.64 10.72 -8.43
CA MET A 730 15.60 10.80 -9.90
C MET A 730 16.99 10.57 -10.52
N LEU A 731 18.04 11.23 -10.00
CA LEU A 731 19.43 10.93 -10.35
C LEU A 731 19.76 9.47 -10.11
N LYS A 732 19.10 8.86 -9.12
CA LYS A 732 19.23 7.45 -8.80
C LYS A 732 18.61 6.50 -9.85
N SER A 733 17.52 6.92 -10.45
CA SER A 733 16.71 6.08 -11.34
C SER A 733 16.89 6.37 -12.82
N THR A 734 17.54 7.49 -13.16
CA THR A 734 17.70 7.91 -14.55
C THR A 734 18.63 6.98 -15.34
N GLU A 735 18.27 6.71 -16.59
CA GLU A 735 19.14 6.05 -17.57
C GLU A 735 20.17 7.01 -18.19
N SER A 736 20.06 8.30 -17.89
CA SER A 736 20.90 9.34 -18.47
C SER A 736 22.33 9.29 -17.90
N ARG A 737 23.34 9.26 -18.79
CA ARG A 737 24.75 9.11 -18.42
C ARG A 737 25.44 10.40 -17.99
N THR A 738 24.90 11.55 -18.37
CA THR A 738 25.45 12.88 -18.08
C THR A 738 24.42 13.73 -17.38
N LEU A 739 24.88 14.68 -16.55
CA LEU A 739 24.04 15.64 -15.86
C LEU A 739 23.14 16.41 -16.84
N GLN A 740 23.70 16.79 -18.00
CA GLN A 740 22.92 17.44 -19.05
C GLN A 740 21.79 16.54 -19.58
N SER A 741 22.07 15.26 -19.85
CA SER A 741 21.06 14.32 -20.35
C SER A 741 19.99 14.01 -19.29
N PHE A 742 20.38 13.93 -18.02
CA PHE A 742 19.46 13.72 -16.91
C PHE A 742 18.44 14.85 -16.80
N LEU A 743 18.95 16.07 -16.80
CA LEU A 743 18.12 17.27 -16.76
C LEU A 743 17.13 17.29 -17.93
N MET A 744 17.55 16.87 -19.12
CA MET A 744 16.69 16.82 -20.31
C MET A 744 15.63 15.72 -20.31
N ASN A 745 15.97 14.52 -19.82
CA ASN A 745 15.11 13.34 -19.95
C ASN A 745 14.14 13.19 -18.78
N GLU A 746 14.52 13.58 -17.57
CA GLU A 746 13.73 13.32 -16.36
C GLU A 746 12.81 14.47 -15.99
N PHE A 747 13.10 15.69 -16.46
CA PHE A 747 12.33 16.87 -16.14
C PHE A 747 11.60 17.42 -17.35
N SER A 748 10.39 17.93 -17.13
CA SER A 748 9.68 18.63 -18.19
C SER A 748 10.37 19.96 -18.52
N ARG A 749 10.35 20.34 -19.80
CA ARG A 749 10.77 21.67 -20.32
C ARG A 749 12.25 22.02 -20.13
N VAL A 750 13.10 21.02 -19.98
CA VAL A 750 14.55 21.22 -19.96
C VAL A 750 15.16 20.77 -21.28
N GLY A 751 15.58 21.73 -22.10
CA GLY A 751 16.31 21.46 -23.34
C GLY A 751 17.83 21.43 -23.12
N SER A 752 18.58 21.09 -24.18
CA SER A 752 20.06 21.04 -24.15
C SER A 752 20.69 22.37 -23.71
N GLY A 753 20.17 23.51 -24.17
CA GLY A 753 20.63 24.84 -23.77
C GLY A 753 20.34 25.13 -22.29
N THR A 754 19.10 24.94 -21.85
CA THR A 754 18.68 25.14 -20.45
C THR A 754 19.44 24.23 -19.49
N ALA A 755 19.66 22.97 -19.86
CA ALA A 755 20.44 22.04 -19.06
C ALA A 755 21.89 22.52 -18.87
N LYS A 756 22.52 23.08 -19.91
CA LYS A 756 23.87 23.69 -19.79
C LYS A 756 23.87 24.92 -18.90
N GLU A 757 22.86 25.78 -19.02
CA GLU A 757 22.70 26.97 -18.19
C GLU A 757 22.50 26.62 -16.71
N ILE A 758 21.66 25.61 -16.42
CA ILE A 758 21.50 25.04 -15.06
C ILE A 758 22.84 24.58 -14.51
N CYS A 759 23.61 23.84 -15.31
CA CYS A 759 24.93 23.36 -14.90
C CYS A 759 25.90 24.52 -14.64
N GLN A 760 25.92 25.54 -15.50
CA GLN A 760 26.77 26.72 -15.32
C GLN A 760 26.43 27.50 -14.04
N ASN A 761 25.14 27.75 -13.80
CA ASN A 761 24.65 28.44 -12.60
C ASN A 761 24.87 27.63 -11.31
N ALA A 762 24.93 26.30 -11.43
CA ALA A 762 25.31 25.38 -10.37
C ALA A 762 26.84 25.25 -10.19
N ALA A 763 27.66 25.87 -11.05
CA ALA A 763 29.11 25.64 -11.13
C ALA A 763 29.50 24.16 -11.35
N LEU A 764 28.68 23.43 -12.10
CA LEU A 764 28.86 22.01 -12.45
C LEU A 764 29.18 21.84 -13.94
N LEU A 765 29.96 20.81 -14.25
CA LEU A 765 30.24 20.45 -15.63
C LEU A 765 29.02 19.74 -16.25
N SER A 766 28.55 20.20 -17.41
CA SER A 766 27.41 19.59 -18.12
C SER A 766 27.65 18.12 -18.52
N GLY A 767 28.91 17.79 -18.84
CA GLY A 767 29.37 16.42 -19.09
C GLY A 767 29.70 15.61 -17.84
N MET A 768 29.50 16.16 -16.64
CA MET A 768 29.65 15.40 -15.39
C MET A 768 28.74 14.19 -15.43
N LYS A 769 29.27 13.01 -15.08
CA LYS A 769 28.46 11.79 -15.08
C LYS A 769 27.48 11.84 -13.91
N THR A 770 26.27 11.34 -14.14
CA THR A 770 25.22 11.27 -13.10
C THR A 770 25.69 10.50 -11.86
N ASP A 771 26.52 9.47 -12.05
CA ASP A 771 27.15 8.68 -10.97
C ASP A 771 28.17 9.47 -10.12
N ASP A 772 28.76 10.55 -10.66
CA ASP A 772 29.79 11.36 -9.98
C ASP A 772 29.17 12.53 -9.18
N ILE A 773 27.84 12.71 -9.24
CA ILE A 773 27.11 13.78 -8.54
C ILE A 773 26.89 13.39 -7.08
N GLN A 774 27.43 14.18 -6.15
CA GLN A 774 27.30 13.98 -4.71
C GLN A 774 26.29 14.95 -4.11
N LEU A 775 25.95 14.80 -2.83
CA LEU A 775 24.96 15.64 -2.14
C LEU A 775 25.23 17.14 -2.30
N HIS A 776 26.48 17.58 -2.15
CA HIS A 776 26.86 18.99 -2.34
C HIS A 776 26.67 19.47 -3.79
N HIS A 777 26.89 18.60 -4.78
CA HIS A 777 26.58 18.91 -6.18
C HIS A 777 25.05 19.00 -6.39
N ILE A 778 24.24 18.24 -5.67
CA ILE A 778 22.76 18.32 -5.75
C ILE A 778 22.26 19.61 -5.10
N GLU A 779 22.83 20.01 -3.96
CA GLU A 779 22.54 21.32 -3.36
C GLU A 779 22.88 22.46 -4.32
N GLN A 780 24.07 22.41 -4.93
CA GLN A 780 24.48 23.32 -5.99
C GLN A 780 23.56 23.27 -7.21
N LEU A 781 23.09 22.08 -7.59
CA LEU A 781 22.15 21.88 -8.70
C LEU A 781 20.78 22.47 -8.38
N VAL A 782 20.26 22.29 -7.17
CA VAL A 782 19.00 22.88 -6.70
C VAL A 782 19.10 24.40 -6.68
N GLU A 783 20.22 24.95 -6.20
CA GLU A 783 20.49 26.39 -6.28
C GLU A 783 20.63 26.87 -7.72
N GLY A 784 21.32 26.11 -8.59
CA GLY A 784 21.48 26.40 -10.00
C GLY A 784 20.16 26.37 -10.76
N ILE A 785 19.29 25.41 -10.44
CA ILE A 785 17.91 25.34 -10.94
C ILE A 785 17.16 26.62 -10.55
N LYS A 786 17.20 27.03 -9.27
CA LYS A 786 16.55 28.26 -8.80
C LYS A 786 17.08 29.54 -9.47
N LYS A 787 18.37 29.58 -9.81
CA LYS A 787 19.01 30.72 -10.51
C LYS A 787 18.73 30.74 -12.01
N THR A 788 18.42 29.58 -12.61
CA THR A 788 18.18 29.46 -14.04
C THR A 788 16.73 29.75 -14.37
N LYS A 789 16.48 30.45 -15.48
CA LYS A 789 15.11 30.70 -15.96
C LYS A 789 14.65 29.51 -16.82
N ILE A 790 13.77 28.69 -16.28
CA ILE A 790 13.22 27.49 -16.93
C ILE A 790 11.80 27.78 -17.42
N ILE A 791 11.47 27.25 -18.60
CA ILE A 791 10.14 27.41 -19.20
C ILE A 791 9.13 26.63 -18.37
N ALA A 792 7.96 27.23 -18.12
CA ALA A 792 6.89 26.58 -17.36
C ALA A 792 6.45 25.22 -17.94
N PRO A 793 6.08 24.25 -17.07
CA PRO A 793 5.61 22.94 -17.50
C PRO A 793 4.41 23.09 -18.44
N PRO A 794 4.20 22.10 -19.34
CA PRO A 794 3.07 22.15 -20.25
C PRO A 794 1.75 22.11 -19.46
N THR A 795 0.76 22.83 -19.96
CA THR A 795 -0.49 23.11 -19.27
C THR A 795 -1.58 22.07 -19.55
N ASP A 796 -1.27 21.06 -20.35
CA ASP A 796 -2.16 19.94 -20.73
C ASP A 796 -2.32 18.90 -19.61
N CYS A 797 -1.54 19.01 -18.53
CA CYS A 797 -1.67 18.21 -17.31
C CYS A 797 -2.67 18.73 -16.30
N ILE A 798 -3.11 19.98 -16.47
CA ILE A 798 -4.16 20.58 -15.65
C ILE A 798 -5.38 20.79 -16.53
N VAL A 799 -6.55 20.52 -15.97
CA VAL A 799 -7.82 20.67 -16.67
C VAL A 799 -8.60 21.78 -15.98
N PRO A 800 -8.33 23.06 -16.32
CA PRO A 800 -9.16 24.16 -15.86
C PRO A 800 -10.59 24.00 -16.40
N ILE A 801 -11.55 24.61 -15.72
CA ILE A 801 -12.95 24.62 -16.14
C ILE A 801 -13.08 25.51 -17.38
N GLY A 802 -12.36 26.63 -17.38
CA GLY A 802 -12.45 27.68 -18.40
C GLY A 802 -13.40 28.80 -17.97
N ALA A 803 -12.99 30.04 -18.26
CA ALA A 803 -13.68 31.26 -17.82
C ALA A 803 -15.16 31.26 -18.27
N GLN A 804 -15.40 30.91 -19.53
CA GLN A 804 -16.75 30.85 -20.11
C GLN A 804 -17.63 29.82 -19.39
N LEU A 805 -17.14 28.61 -19.18
CA LEU A 805 -17.86 27.52 -18.52
C LEU A 805 -18.11 27.83 -17.03
N LEU A 806 -17.12 28.41 -16.34
CA LEU A 806 -17.26 28.84 -14.95
C LEU A 806 -18.26 30.00 -14.81
N GLU A 807 -18.27 30.94 -15.75
CA GLU A 807 -19.27 32.02 -15.79
C GLU A 807 -20.67 31.49 -16.08
N GLN A 808 -20.82 30.55 -17.02
CA GLN A 808 -22.09 29.88 -17.31
C GLN A 808 -22.62 29.14 -16.08
N GLY A 809 -21.77 28.38 -15.38
CA GLY A 809 -22.11 27.72 -14.12
C GLY A 809 -22.55 28.72 -13.06
N LEU A 810 -21.88 29.87 -12.94
CA LEU A 810 -22.28 30.91 -11.99
C LEU A 810 -23.59 31.61 -12.39
N ARG A 811 -23.80 31.89 -13.68
CA ARG A 811 -25.03 32.49 -14.23
C ARG A 811 -26.25 31.61 -14.03
N LYS A 812 -26.08 30.30 -14.14
CA LYS A 812 -27.11 29.29 -13.90
C LYS A 812 -27.64 29.36 -12.46
N GLU A 813 -26.75 29.52 -11.49
CA GLU A 813 -27.07 29.32 -10.07
C GLU A 813 -27.21 30.60 -9.22
N VAL A 814 -26.64 31.72 -9.69
CA VAL A 814 -26.64 32.99 -8.98
C VAL A 814 -27.25 34.05 -9.88
N THR A 815 -28.41 34.58 -9.51
CA THR A 815 -29.06 35.70 -10.23
C THR A 815 -28.35 37.02 -9.90
N ALA A 816 -27.72 37.62 -10.90
CA ALA A 816 -26.95 38.86 -10.78
C ALA A 816 -27.10 39.71 -12.04
N GLU A 817 -26.80 41.00 -11.94
CA GLU A 817 -26.86 41.93 -13.09
C GLU A 817 -25.59 41.89 -13.93
N PHE A 818 -24.46 41.59 -13.29
CA PHE A 818 -23.14 41.62 -13.90
C PHE A 818 -22.37 40.37 -13.54
N TYR A 819 -21.76 39.75 -14.56
CA TYR A 819 -20.86 38.61 -14.40
C TYR A 819 -19.56 38.90 -15.11
N THR A 820 -18.48 38.44 -14.51
CA THR A 820 -17.19 38.39 -15.19
C THR A 820 -16.42 37.19 -14.70
N SER A 821 -15.71 36.55 -15.62
CA SER A 821 -14.79 35.47 -15.34
C SER A 821 -13.38 35.79 -15.86
N VAL A 822 -12.40 35.13 -15.27
CA VAL A 822 -11.02 35.11 -15.76
C VAL A 822 -10.42 33.73 -15.49
N THR A 823 -9.82 33.14 -16.52
CA THR A 823 -8.90 32.00 -16.38
C THR A 823 -7.52 32.56 -16.62
N ARG A 824 -6.69 32.55 -15.59
CA ARG A 824 -5.32 33.06 -15.72
C ARG A 824 -4.46 32.06 -16.48
N ALA A 825 -3.39 32.57 -17.08
CA ALA A 825 -2.35 31.70 -17.59
C ALA A 825 -1.84 30.81 -16.45
N PRO A 826 -1.60 29.52 -16.69
CA PRO A 826 -1.04 28.64 -15.67
C PRO A 826 0.31 29.13 -15.17
N GLU A 827 0.46 29.11 -13.85
CA GLU A 827 1.66 29.47 -13.13
C GLU A 827 2.21 28.25 -12.39
N ILE A 828 3.33 28.44 -11.70
CA ILE A 828 4.01 27.35 -11.01
C ILE A 828 4.23 27.74 -9.55
N TYR A 829 3.88 26.85 -8.62
CA TYR A 829 4.40 26.91 -7.25
C TYR A 829 5.21 25.65 -7.03
N ARG A 830 6.44 25.76 -6.52
CA ARG A 830 7.34 24.60 -6.32
C ARG A 830 7.25 23.61 -7.49
N GLY A 831 7.51 24.05 -8.73
CA GLY A 831 7.44 23.19 -9.94
C GLY A 831 6.11 22.51 -10.27
N ILE A 832 5.06 22.70 -9.50
CA ILE A 832 3.77 22.12 -9.78
C ILE A 832 2.94 23.17 -10.54
N PRO A 833 2.47 22.85 -11.77
CA PRO A 833 1.59 23.74 -12.51
C PRO A 833 0.27 23.92 -11.76
N PHE A 834 -0.19 25.16 -11.72
CA PHE A 834 -1.52 25.49 -11.27
C PHE A 834 -2.14 26.57 -12.14
N CYS A 835 -3.46 26.57 -12.22
CA CYS A 835 -4.24 27.64 -12.84
C CYS A 835 -5.24 28.17 -11.82
N ILE A 836 -5.37 29.50 -11.78
CA ILE A 836 -6.39 30.18 -11.00
C ILE A 836 -7.48 30.68 -11.92
N GLU A 837 -8.71 30.33 -11.57
CA GLU A 837 -9.90 30.82 -12.25
C GLU A 837 -10.80 31.52 -11.25
N ILE A 838 -11.29 32.69 -11.64
CA ILE A 838 -12.15 33.49 -10.78
C ILE A 838 -13.37 33.92 -11.57
N ALA A 839 -14.54 33.73 -11.00
CA ALA A 839 -15.78 34.29 -11.48
C ALA A 839 -16.42 35.17 -10.40
N VAL A 840 -16.98 36.30 -10.84
CA VAL A 840 -17.61 37.30 -9.99
C VAL A 840 -19.00 37.55 -10.51
N ALA A 841 -19.99 37.52 -9.62
CA ALA A 841 -21.37 37.89 -9.89
C ALA A 841 -21.78 39.05 -8.96
N TYR A 842 -22.29 40.14 -9.52
CA TYR A 842 -22.63 41.36 -8.79
C TYR A 842 -24.06 41.84 -9.07
N GLY A 843 -24.76 42.23 -8.00
CA GLY A 843 -26.14 42.73 -8.04
C GLY A 843 -27.20 41.62 -8.05
N GLY A 844 -28.40 41.94 -8.53
CA GLY A 844 -29.53 41.01 -8.62
C GLY A 844 -30.22 40.81 -7.27
N THR A 845 -30.61 39.57 -6.96
CA THR A 845 -31.36 39.22 -5.73
C THR A 845 -30.47 39.02 -4.51
N GLN A 846 -29.17 39.31 -4.62
CA GLN A 846 -28.20 39.16 -3.54
C GLN A 846 -28.39 40.25 -2.46
N SER A 847 -28.10 39.93 -1.19
CA SER A 847 -28.19 40.90 -0.09
C SER A 847 -27.03 41.89 -0.13
N GLY A 848 -27.32 43.19 0.00
CA GLY A 848 -26.31 44.26 -0.04
C GLY A 848 -25.59 44.51 1.28
N ASP A 849 -26.17 44.08 2.39
CA ASP A 849 -25.66 44.36 3.74
C ASP A 849 -24.81 43.21 4.31
N GLN A 850 -24.69 42.10 3.57
CA GLN A 850 -23.93 40.93 4.01
C GLN A 850 -22.50 40.94 3.48
N PRO A 851 -21.55 40.30 4.20
CA PRO A 851 -20.25 39.98 3.64
C PRO A 851 -20.40 39.16 2.35
N LEU A 852 -19.47 39.31 1.42
CA LEU A 852 -19.52 38.59 0.15
C LEU A 852 -19.68 37.07 0.32
N THR A 853 -20.39 36.45 -0.62
CA THR A 853 -20.49 34.99 -0.67
C THR A 853 -19.26 34.42 -1.38
N LEU A 854 -18.44 33.67 -0.65
CA LEU A 854 -17.19 33.09 -1.17
C LEU A 854 -17.35 31.60 -1.50
N LEU A 855 -17.23 31.26 -2.78
CA LEU A 855 -17.16 29.87 -3.25
C LEU A 855 -15.71 29.50 -3.54
N ARG A 856 -15.24 28.40 -2.92
CA ARG A 856 -13.85 27.94 -3.02
C ARG A 856 -13.83 26.55 -3.65
N PHE A 857 -12.97 26.36 -4.65
CA PHE A 857 -12.85 25.10 -5.37
C PHE A 857 -11.39 24.70 -5.53
N ALA A 858 -11.12 23.40 -5.42
CA ALA A 858 -9.83 22.80 -5.79
C ALA A 858 -10.10 21.57 -6.66
N ASN A 859 -9.52 21.53 -7.86
CA ASN A 859 -9.72 20.44 -8.84
C ASN A 859 -11.20 20.06 -9.01
N ARG A 860 -12.06 21.05 -9.25
CA ARG A 860 -13.52 20.90 -9.38
C ARG A 860 -14.27 20.32 -8.17
N VAL A 861 -13.63 20.26 -7.00
CA VAL A 861 -14.28 19.88 -5.73
C VAL A 861 -14.52 21.13 -4.85
N PRO A 862 -15.75 21.37 -4.37
CA PRO A 862 -16.04 22.47 -3.45
C PRO A 862 -15.41 22.29 -2.07
N LEU A 863 -14.90 23.39 -1.50
CA LEU A 863 -14.31 23.45 -0.16
C LEU A 863 -15.20 24.27 0.79
N LEU A 864 -15.97 23.61 1.66
CA LEU A 864 -16.95 24.28 2.54
C LEU A 864 -16.41 24.63 3.92
N TYR A 865 -15.54 23.81 4.53
CA TYR A 865 -15.05 24.06 5.89
C TYR A 865 -13.70 24.80 5.94
N GLN A 866 -13.33 25.30 7.13
CA GLN A 866 -12.04 25.95 7.41
C GLN A 866 -11.69 27.13 6.48
N GLN A 867 -12.69 27.96 6.15
CA GLN A 867 -12.53 29.10 5.25
C GLN A 867 -11.42 30.06 5.70
N SER A 868 -11.30 30.36 7.01
CA SER A 868 -10.30 31.29 7.55
C SER A 868 -8.85 30.81 7.38
N ALA A 869 -8.61 29.51 7.36
CA ALA A 869 -7.30 28.90 7.16
C ALA A 869 -6.89 28.79 5.69
N CYS A 870 -7.79 29.12 4.76
CA CYS A 870 -7.58 28.93 3.32
C CYS A 870 -6.88 30.14 2.67
N ALA A 871 -5.95 29.87 1.75
CA ALA A 871 -5.28 30.88 0.93
C ALA A 871 -6.23 31.77 0.13
N VAL A 872 -7.38 31.24 -0.31
CA VAL A 872 -8.41 32.00 -1.03
C VAL A 872 -8.96 33.14 -0.15
N TYR A 873 -9.35 32.82 1.08
CA TYR A 873 -9.92 33.79 2.02
C TYR A 873 -8.92 34.91 2.33
N LYS A 874 -7.66 34.52 2.59
CA LYS A 874 -6.55 35.47 2.79
C LYS A 874 -6.34 36.38 1.57
N SER A 875 -6.41 35.84 0.36
CA SER A 875 -6.21 36.61 -0.88
C SER A 875 -7.32 37.66 -1.10
N ILE A 876 -8.56 37.34 -0.72
CA ILE A 876 -9.69 38.26 -0.82
C ILE A 876 -9.59 39.39 0.18
N ILE A 877 -9.27 39.11 1.44
CA ILE A 877 -9.09 40.14 2.47
C ILE A 877 -7.96 41.10 2.09
N GLN A 878 -6.86 40.58 1.54
CA GLN A 878 -5.72 41.39 1.12
C GLN A 878 -5.94 42.21 -0.16
N THR A 879 -7.05 42.01 -0.86
CA THR A 879 -7.41 42.77 -2.06
C THR A 879 -8.18 44.02 -1.66
N ASN A 880 -7.82 45.19 -2.19
CA ASN A 880 -8.47 46.47 -1.85
C ASN A 880 -9.76 46.66 -2.63
N TRP A 881 -10.87 46.15 -2.11
CA TRP A 881 -12.18 46.22 -2.77
C TRP A 881 -12.81 47.62 -2.77
N ARG A 882 -12.36 48.51 -1.88
CA ARG A 882 -12.81 49.92 -1.86
C ARG A 882 -12.50 50.64 -3.17
N ALA A 883 -11.37 50.31 -3.80
CA ALA A 883 -11.01 50.86 -5.11
C ALA A 883 -11.99 50.45 -6.23
N TYR A 884 -12.75 49.36 -6.03
CA TYR A 884 -13.72 48.82 -6.98
C TYR A 884 -15.17 49.19 -6.64
N GLY A 885 -15.39 50.05 -5.64
CA GLY A 885 -16.73 50.56 -5.30
C GLY A 885 -17.49 49.75 -4.25
N LEU A 886 -16.81 48.88 -3.50
CA LEU A 886 -17.40 48.11 -2.39
C LEU A 886 -16.94 48.63 -1.03
N GLN A 887 -17.73 48.36 0.01
CA GLN A 887 -17.33 48.66 1.39
C GLN A 887 -16.51 47.51 1.96
N GLN A 888 -15.49 47.80 2.76
CA GLN A 888 -14.67 46.76 3.40
C GLN A 888 -14.04 47.30 4.68
N SER A 889 -14.23 46.65 5.81
CA SER A 889 -13.54 46.96 7.08
C SER A 889 -12.13 46.35 7.11
N GLN A 890 -11.22 46.89 7.92
CA GLN A 890 -9.85 46.33 8.00
C GLN A 890 -9.87 44.87 8.45
N GLY A 891 -9.19 43.99 7.71
CA GLY A 891 -9.08 42.57 8.04
C GLY A 891 -10.35 41.74 7.81
N ALA A 892 -11.41 42.32 7.23
CA ALA A 892 -12.67 41.65 6.97
C ALA A 892 -12.91 41.43 5.46
N LEU A 893 -13.85 40.53 5.14
CA LEU A 893 -14.40 40.42 3.79
C LEU A 893 -15.13 41.72 3.39
N PRO A 894 -15.09 42.14 2.12
CA PRO A 894 -15.94 43.24 1.66
C PRO A 894 -17.42 42.89 1.78
N VAL A 895 -18.22 43.94 1.97
CA VAL A 895 -19.68 43.91 2.12
C VAL A 895 -20.31 44.46 0.84
N GLY A 896 -21.34 43.76 0.36
CA GLY A 896 -22.07 44.11 -0.85
C GLY A 896 -22.70 42.91 -1.53
N GLN A 897 -23.51 43.18 -2.56
CA GLN A 897 -24.17 42.18 -3.42
C GLN A 897 -23.17 41.47 -4.33
N LEU A 898 -22.24 40.71 -3.74
CA LEU A 898 -21.11 40.12 -4.44
C LEU A 898 -20.95 38.64 -4.10
N THR A 899 -20.95 37.81 -5.12
CA THR A 899 -20.48 36.42 -5.05
C THR A 899 -19.16 36.29 -5.80
N VAL A 900 -18.18 35.66 -5.18
CA VAL A 900 -16.87 35.37 -5.78
C VAL A 900 -16.60 33.87 -5.73
N ALA A 901 -16.45 33.26 -6.90
CA ALA A 901 -15.99 31.90 -7.07
C ALA A 901 -14.50 31.88 -7.40
N VAL A 902 -13.71 31.12 -6.65
CA VAL A 902 -12.26 30.95 -6.88
C VAL A 902 -11.95 29.47 -7.01
N HIS A 903 -11.40 29.08 -8.15
CA HIS A 903 -10.98 27.74 -8.46
C HIS A 903 -9.45 27.65 -8.61
N LEU A 904 -8.86 26.66 -7.94
CA LEU A 904 -7.48 26.23 -8.13
C LEU A 904 -7.47 24.88 -8.86
N ALA A 905 -7.01 24.86 -10.11
CA ALA A 905 -6.67 23.62 -10.80
C ALA A 905 -5.18 23.32 -10.62
N SER A 906 -4.81 22.15 -10.13
CA SER A 906 -3.41 21.72 -9.96
C SER A 906 -3.29 20.20 -10.02
N VAL A 907 -2.14 19.69 -10.50
CA VAL A 907 -1.83 18.26 -10.44
C VAL A 907 -1.80 17.77 -8.98
N TRP A 908 -1.39 18.63 -8.04
CA TRP A 908 -1.30 18.28 -6.63
C TRP A 908 -1.67 19.46 -5.71
N PRO A 909 -2.97 19.75 -5.49
CA PRO A 909 -3.39 20.89 -4.69
C PRO A 909 -2.78 20.85 -3.28
N PRO A 910 -2.18 21.96 -2.80
CA PRO A 910 -1.53 21.96 -1.51
C PRO A 910 -2.56 22.18 -0.41
N PHE A 911 -3.00 21.11 0.25
CA PHE A 911 -3.94 21.18 1.36
C PHE A 911 -3.23 21.42 2.71
N THR A 912 -3.94 22.03 3.66
CA THR A 912 -3.45 22.26 5.04
C THR A 912 -3.51 21.02 5.92
N SER A 913 -4.38 20.07 5.60
CA SER A 913 -4.59 18.81 6.32
C SER A 913 -5.04 17.69 5.39
N GLU A 914 -5.01 16.45 5.88
CA GLU A 914 -5.44 15.25 5.16
C GLU A 914 -6.93 15.25 4.82
N ALA A 915 -7.74 16.05 5.53
CA ALA A 915 -9.17 16.22 5.28
C ALA A 915 -9.49 17.06 4.03
N LYS A 916 -8.47 17.68 3.39
CA LYS A 916 -8.59 18.43 2.11
C LYS A 916 -9.58 19.62 2.11
N GLU A 917 -9.73 20.33 3.24
CA GLU A 917 -10.75 21.40 3.39
C GLU A 917 -10.25 22.82 3.05
N ALA A 918 -8.93 23.04 3.07
CA ALA A 918 -8.34 24.36 2.87
C ALA A 918 -7.02 24.30 2.11
N ILE A 919 -6.81 25.28 1.24
CA ILE A 919 -5.59 25.44 0.44
C ILE A 919 -4.54 26.19 1.28
N ALA A 920 -3.33 25.66 1.34
CA ALA A 920 -2.22 26.22 2.10
C ALA A 920 -1.67 27.54 1.51
N HIS A 921 -1.07 28.36 2.38
CA HIS A 921 -0.62 29.71 2.06
C HIS A 921 0.74 29.75 1.35
N TYR A 922 0.76 29.53 0.03
CA TYR A 922 1.94 29.74 -0.80
C TYR A 922 1.96 31.16 -1.41
N PRO A 923 3.10 31.89 -1.35
CA PRO A 923 3.19 33.25 -1.90
C PRO A 923 2.81 33.35 -3.39
N GLU A 924 3.23 32.37 -4.20
CA GLU A 924 2.97 32.31 -5.64
C GLU A 924 1.46 32.16 -5.92
N ILE A 925 0.80 31.27 -5.19
CA ILE A 925 -0.65 31.03 -5.29
C ILE A 925 -1.42 32.29 -4.86
N ILE A 926 -1.07 32.88 -3.71
CA ILE A 926 -1.73 34.09 -3.21
C ILE A 926 -1.54 35.26 -4.17
N LYS A 927 -0.33 35.43 -4.73
CA LYS A 927 -0.05 36.47 -5.72
C LYS A 927 -0.94 36.31 -6.94
N GLU A 928 -1.00 35.11 -7.51
CA GLU A 928 -1.80 34.87 -8.72
C GLU A 928 -3.30 34.98 -8.47
N MET A 929 -3.78 34.51 -7.32
CA MET A 929 -5.16 34.74 -6.86
C MET A 929 -5.48 36.23 -6.76
N LYS A 930 -4.59 37.05 -6.18
CA LYS A 930 -4.79 38.50 -6.09
C LYS A 930 -4.82 39.16 -7.46
N LEU A 931 -3.95 38.77 -8.39
CA LEU A 931 -3.93 39.32 -9.75
C LEU A 931 -5.24 39.00 -10.49
N ALA A 932 -5.72 37.77 -10.40
CA ALA A 932 -7.02 37.36 -10.93
C ALA A 932 -8.18 38.16 -10.31
N LEU A 933 -8.18 38.32 -8.97
CA LEU A 933 -9.19 39.10 -8.25
C LEU A 933 -9.18 40.56 -8.68
N GLN A 934 -8.00 41.16 -8.87
CA GLN A 934 -7.85 42.55 -9.33
C GLN A 934 -8.30 42.74 -10.77
N GLU A 935 -8.16 41.72 -11.62
CA GLU A 935 -8.65 41.75 -12.99
C GLU A 935 -10.18 41.76 -13.06
N CYS A 936 -10.83 40.83 -12.35
CA CYS A 936 -12.29 40.86 -12.20
C CYS A 936 -12.77 42.12 -11.47
N GLY A 937 -12.03 42.56 -10.43
CA GLY A 937 -12.32 43.76 -9.65
C GLY A 937 -12.28 45.05 -10.49
N ARG A 938 -11.36 45.17 -11.46
CA ARG A 938 -11.33 46.29 -12.40
C ARG A 938 -12.58 46.33 -13.30
N LYS A 939 -12.96 45.18 -13.87
CA LYS A 939 -14.18 45.06 -14.70
C LYS A 939 -15.44 45.36 -13.89
N LEU A 940 -15.53 44.84 -12.67
CA LEU A 940 -16.58 45.15 -11.71
C LEU A 940 -16.62 46.65 -11.39
N GLY A 941 -15.48 47.25 -11.07
CA GLY A 941 -15.39 48.68 -10.74
C GLY A 941 -15.81 49.59 -11.89
N MET A 942 -15.54 49.20 -13.14
CA MET A 942 -16.06 49.89 -14.32
C MET A 942 -17.59 49.83 -14.39
N TYR A 943 -18.17 48.65 -14.16
CA TYR A 943 -19.63 48.47 -14.10
C TYR A 943 -20.27 49.28 -12.96
N VAL A 944 -19.74 49.17 -11.73
CA VAL A 944 -20.26 49.87 -10.54
C VAL A 944 -20.20 51.39 -10.72
N ARG A 945 -19.07 51.93 -11.22
CA ARG A 945 -18.94 53.37 -11.50
C ARG A 945 -19.87 53.82 -12.62
N LYS A 946 -20.06 53.00 -13.66
CA LYS A 946 -21.04 53.28 -14.73
C LYS A 946 -22.45 53.34 -14.14
N LYS A 947 -22.84 52.36 -13.30
CA LYS A 947 -24.15 52.31 -12.62
C LYS A 947 -24.37 53.53 -11.73
N LEU A 948 -23.38 53.91 -10.91
CA LEU A 948 -23.42 55.12 -10.08
C LEU A 948 -23.55 56.39 -10.92
N ARG A 949 -22.75 56.52 -12.00
CA ARG A 949 -22.80 57.69 -12.90
C ARG A 949 -24.16 57.82 -13.57
N VAL A 950 -24.72 56.73 -14.08
CA VAL A 950 -26.05 56.77 -14.71
C VAL A 950 -27.14 57.04 -13.66
N GLY A 951 -27.01 56.51 -12.44
CA GLY A 951 -27.89 56.84 -11.32
C GLY A 951 -27.89 58.34 -11.00
N GLN A 952 -26.71 58.97 -10.88
CA GLN A 952 -26.57 60.41 -10.67
C GLN A 952 -27.12 61.24 -11.85
N GLN A 953 -26.90 60.79 -13.09
CA GLN A 953 -27.49 61.44 -14.27
C GLN A 953 -29.01 61.34 -14.26
N ARG A 954 -29.58 60.19 -13.87
CA ARG A 954 -31.02 59.99 -13.72
C ARG A 954 -31.60 60.87 -12.62
N GLU A 955 -30.95 60.96 -11.45
CA GLU A 955 -31.38 61.85 -10.37
C GLU A 955 -31.34 63.31 -10.81
N ARG A 956 -30.25 63.75 -11.44
CA ARG A 956 -30.12 65.10 -11.98
C ARG A 956 -31.16 65.40 -13.06
N ALA A 957 -31.42 64.46 -13.96
CA ALA A 957 -32.48 64.56 -14.97
C ALA A 957 -33.87 64.67 -14.33
N ASN A 958 -34.17 63.86 -13.30
CA ASN A 958 -35.43 63.94 -12.56
C ASN A 958 -35.58 65.28 -11.83
N ILE A 959 -34.49 65.83 -11.27
CA ILE A 959 -34.48 67.16 -10.66
C ILE A 959 -34.78 68.22 -11.71
N PHE A 960 -34.06 68.23 -12.83
CA PHE A 960 -34.31 69.22 -13.90
C PHE A 960 -35.71 69.11 -14.50
N GLU A 961 -36.22 67.90 -14.70
CA GLU A 961 -37.59 67.69 -15.20
C GLU A 961 -38.65 68.30 -14.27
N LYS A 962 -38.43 68.27 -12.94
CA LYS A 962 -39.30 68.95 -11.98
C LYS A 962 -39.26 70.47 -12.12
N TYR A 963 -38.10 71.06 -12.47
CA TYR A 963 -37.92 72.51 -12.60
C TYR A 963 -38.22 73.07 -14.00
N ILE A 964 -38.23 72.23 -15.05
CA ILE A 964 -38.50 72.64 -16.43
C ILE A 964 -39.80 73.46 -16.57
N PRO A 965 -40.93 73.09 -15.95
CA PRO A 965 -42.18 73.84 -16.09
C PRO A 965 -42.06 75.30 -15.62
N GLU A 966 -41.36 75.54 -14.50
CA GLU A 966 -41.13 76.87 -13.92
C GLU A 966 -40.18 77.73 -14.78
N VAL A 967 -39.14 77.09 -15.32
CA VAL A 967 -38.18 77.75 -16.22
C VAL A 967 -38.86 78.09 -17.56
N ALA A 968 -39.67 77.18 -18.10
CA ALA A 968 -40.41 77.41 -19.33
C ALA A 968 -41.40 78.56 -19.18
N ASP A 969 -42.07 78.68 -18.03
CA ASP A 969 -42.99 79.79 -17.73
C ASP A 969 -42.27 81.13 -17.67
N SER A 970 -41.13 81.17 -16.96
CA SER A 970 -40.31 82.38 -16.85
C SER A 970 -39.76 82.85 -18.20
N ILE A 971 -39.32 81.92 -19.06
CA ILE A 971 -38.82 82.24 -20.41
C ILE A 971 -39.95 82.67 -21.33
N ALA A 972 -41.11 82.02 -21.28
CA ALA A 972 -42.30 82.41 -22.04
C ALA A 972 -42.73 83.85 -21.72
N HIS A 973 -42.72 84.22 -20.43
CA HIS A 973 -43.06 85.58 -20.00
C HIS A 973 -42.05 86.63 -20.51
N LEU A 974 -40.76 86.30 -20.57
CA LEU A 974 -39.71 87.23 -21.00
C LEU A 974 -39.57 87.35 -22.52
N SER A 975 -39.82 86.27 -23.26
CA SER A 975 -39.59 86.20 -24.72
C SER A 975 -40.86 86.39 -25.56
N GLY A 976 -42.04 86.16 -24.98
CA GLY A 976 -43.32 86.16 -25.70
C GLY A 976 -43.59 84.91 -26.56
N GLU A 977 -42.72 83.89 -26.48
CA GLU A 977 -42.92 82.61 -27.18
C GLU A 977 -43.89 81.67 -26.44
N ASP A 978 -44.45 80.70 -27.17
CA ASP A 978 -45.40 79.72 -26.63
C ASP A 978 -44.71 78.75 -25.64
N LYS A 979 -45.22 78.74 -24.39
CA LYS A 979 -44.77 77.89 -23.29
C LYS A 979 -44.73 76.40 -23.66
N THR A 980 -45.68 75.93 -24.48
CA THR A 980 -45.77 74.51 -24.85
C THR A 980 -44.59 74.07 -25.72
N VAL A 981 -44.17 74.92 -26.67
CA VAL A 981 -43.02 74.69 -27.55
C VAL A 981 -41.72 74.71 -26.74
N LEU A 982 -41.57 75.69 -25.84
CA LEU A 982 -40.41 75.79 -24.95
C LEU A 982 -40.27 74.58 -24.03
N LEU A 983 -41.39 74.09 -23.49
CA LEU A 983 -41.43 72.93 -22.59
C LEU A 983 -41.03 71.63 -23.31
N GLU A 984 -41.47 71.42 -24.56
CA GLU A 984 -41.02 70.28 -25.37
C GLU A 984 -39.52 70.36 -25.71
N CYS A 985 -39.02 71.54 -26.08
CA CYS A 985 -37.60 71.74 -26.39
C CYS A 985 -36.72 71.46 -25.16
N LEU A 986 -37.09 71.98 -24.00
CA LEU A 986 -36.36 71.76 -22.74
C LEU A 986 -36.43 70.29 -22.30
N LYS A 987 -37.57 69.61 -22.48
CA LYS A 987 -37.67 68.17 -22.21
C LYS A 987 -36.80 67.34 -23.15
N LYS A 988 -36.71 67.70 -24.43
CA LYS A 988 -35.81 67.05 -25.40
C LYS A 988 -34.33 67.25 -25.03
N MET A 989 -33.95 68.39 -24.46
CA MET A 989 -32.57 68.66 -24.01
C MET A 989 -32.10 67.73 -22.88
N ILE A 990 -32.98 67.23 -22.01
CA ILE A 990 -32.59 66.33 -20.92
C ILE A 990 -32.11 64.97 -21.43
N LYS A 991 -32.51 64.54 -22.64
CA LYS A 991 -32.12 63.26 -23.24
C LYS A 991 -32.33 62.05 -22.29
N LYS A 992 -33.37 62.10 -21.46
CA LYS A 992 -33.71 61.07 -20.47
C LYS A 992 -33.80 59.65 -21.06
N PRO A 993 -34.35 59.43 -22.28
CA PRO A 993 -34.37 58.10 -22.90
C PRO A 993 -32.97 57.56 -23.19
N GLU A 994 -32.06 58.40 -23.69
CA GLU A 994 -30.66 58.02 -23.97
C GLU A 994 -29.92 57.64 -22.68
N ILE A 995 -30.21 58.29 -21.56
CA ILE A 995 -29.62 57.99 -20.24
C ILE A 995 -30.11 56.63 -19.71
N LEU A 996 -31.39 56.30 -19.92
CA LEU A 996 -31.96 55.02 -19.51
C LEU A 996 -31.46 53.86 -20.39
N GLN A 997 -31.26 54.09 -21.70
CA GLN A 997 -30.68 53.10 -22.62
C GLN A 997 -29.22 52.77 -22.29
N GLN A 998 -28.44 53.69 -21.73
CA GLN A 998 -27.04 53.42 -21.33
C GLN A 998 -26.89 52.33 -20.26
N LEU A 999 -27.97 52.06 -19.53
CA LEU A 999 -28.06 51.03 -18.51
C LEU A 999 -28.65 49.72 -19.04
N GLU A 1000 -29.12 49.63 -20.29
CA GLU A 1000 -29.90 48.49 -20.79
C GLU A 1000 -29.30 47.15 -20.34
N ILE A 1001 -29.96 46.66 -19.30
CA ILE A 1001 -29.86 45.34 -18.71
C ILE A 1001 -30.46 44.46 -19.79
N PRO A 1002 -29.80 43.38 -20.27
CA PRO A 1002 -30.50 42.42 -21.10
C PRO A 1002 -31.76 41.98 -20.32
N GLN A 1003 -32.93 42.12 -20.94
CA GLN A 1003 -34.21 41.70 -20.37
C GLN A 1003 -34.18 40.17 -20.15
N GLN A 1004 -33.63 39.74 -19.01
CA GLN A 1004 -33.40 38.32 -18.69
C GLN A 1004 -34.54 37.67 -17.90
N GLU A 1005 -35.58 38.43 -17.55
CA GLU A 1005 -36.77 37.85 -16.88
C GLU A 1005 -37.62 36.98 -17.82
N GLU A 1006 -37.54 37.15 -19.14
CA GLU A 1006 -38.28 36.31 -20.09
C GLU A 1006 -37.55 34.99 -20.42
N ASP A 1007 -36.21 34.97 -20.45
CA ASP A 1007 -35.45 33.76 -20.79
C ASP A 1007 -35.32 32.78 -19.60
N GLN A 1008 -35.18 33.28 -18.36
CA GLN A 1008 -35.24 32.40 -17.18
C GLN A 1008 -36.64 31.84 -16.92
N LYS A 1009 -37.71 32.60 -17.27
CA LYS A 1009 -39.07 32.08 -17.27
C LYS A 1009 -39.27 31.05 -18.38
N LYS A 1010 -38.76 31.28 -19.59
CA LYS A 1010 -38.83 30.29 -20.68
C LYS A 1010 -38.12 28.99 -20.33
N ILE A 1011 -36.89 29.03 -19.82
CA ILE A 1011 -36.12 27.82 -19.45
C ILE A 1011 -36.79 27.04 -18.30
N LYS A 1012 -37.33 27.75 -17.30
CA LYS A 1012 -38.08 27.10 -16.20
C LYS A 1012 -39.47 26.61 -16.62
N LEU A 1013 -40.15 27.28 -17.56
CA LEU A 1013 -41.44 26.80 -18.07
C LEU A 1013 -41.28 25.60 -19.01
N THR A 1014 -40.27 25.54 -19.88
CA THR A 1014 -40.03 24.35 -20.72
C THR A 1014 -39.70 23.11 -19.90
N ALA A 1015 -38.94 23.25 -18.80
CA ALA A 1015 -38.63 22.11 -17.92
C ALA A 1015 -39.83 21.61 -17.10
N VAL A 1016 -40.86 22.44 -16.88
CA VAL A 1016 -42.09 22.03 -16.19
C VAL A 1016 -43.11 21.45 -17.17
N VAL A 1017 -43.11 21.90 -18.43
CA VAL A 1017 -44.04 21.42 -19.47
C VAL A 1017 -43.62 20.06 -20.05
N GLU A 1018 -42.31 19.75 -20.12
CA GLU A 1018 -41.84 18.43 -20.60
C GLU A 1018 -42.15 17.27 -19.63
N ASP A 1019 -42.35 17.53 -18.33
CA ASP A 1019 -42.76 16.50 -17.35
C ASP A 1019 -44.26 16.18 -17.42
N GLU A 1020 -45.12 17.14 -17.81
CA GLU A 1020 -46.58 16.91 -17.91
C GLU A 1020 -46.99 16.11 -19.17
N GLU A 1021 -46.20 16.15 -20.26
CA GLU A 1021 -46.48 15.36 -21.48
C GLU A 1021 -46.01 13.89 -21.40
N SER A 1022 -45.39 13.47 -20.29
CA SER A 1022 -44.96 12.07 -20.07
C SER A 1022 -45.95 11.22 -19.25
N THR A 1023 -47.09 11.82 -18.86
CA THR A 1023 -48.22 11.14 -18.20
C THR A 1023 -49.54 11.41 -18.92
N GLU A 1024 -49.69 10.86 -20.13
CA GLU A 1024 -50.99 10.48 -20.74
C GLU A 1024 -50.88 9.13 -21.47
#